data_AF-A0A9P1IIJ1-F1
#
_entry.id   AF-A0A9P1IIJ1-F1
#
_cell.length_a   1.000
_cell.length_b   1.000
_cell.length_c   1.000
_cell.angle_alpha   90.00
_cell.angle_beta   90.00
_cell.angle_gamma   90.00
#
_symmetry.space_group_name_H-M   'P 1'
#
loop_
_entity.id
_entity.type
_entity.pdbx_description
1 polymer ?
#
loop_
_entity_poly.entity_id
_entity_poly.type
_entity_poly.pdbx_seq_one_letter_code
_entity_poly.pdbx_strand_id
1 'polypeptide(L)'
;MLRQLAQTLAQRQTSLHLQPARNLRTRWERGYLKDLYHRRQLLGADPAIARSSLPNCSTTTTNRSISTTSAELHHETSGSSKSTHQWPPIQSQIDTSSEDFAKNMADMQSVVEDLRAKIAHIEKAGGEKAVKLHRSRGKMLARERIDALIDEGSPFLEFSQLAGYKMYGKEEVPSGGILSGLGIVSGRVCVIVANDATVKGGTYYPITVKKHLRAQEIARENHLPCIYLVDSGGANLPRQADIFADSQHFGRIFYNQATMSSQGIPQLAVVMGSCTAGGAYVPAMSDQAIIVKGTGTVFLGGPPLVKAATGEEISAEELGGADLHCGESGVTDYYAVNDKHALYLARSCIAGLEPNQEHMSFDPKADEPIYSADEIYGIVGSNLKKTYDVREVIARIVDGSRFHEFKERYGETLVTGFATIYGQRVGILANNGVLFAESAMKGAHFIELCCQRKIPLLFLQNITGFMVGRDAEAGGIAKHGAKLVTAVACANVPKITVLIGGSYGAGNYGMCGRGYSPRYVFMWPNSRISVMGGEQAANVLSTVQKEKKKREGVEWTEKEDQDLRKPVEEKFEQEGHPYFASARLWDDGVIDPKDTRKVLGLAFQSTLQKPIDDTKFGVFRMDYKSEVYAFGHRIGAPEIEQNLIVKALTNASFYQRADVEENVENAHPSGNSTEIGNEHNLELAEQGAENLSVWLKRYLRFHLTAAPEELIEAVDANLLNDESLAEIAQHLGIDNLVRTAEYPISSKTSANAFRSLAAIFSPEKCKNLVIDFIVPQIIDIDFADIYPLAEPMEVLRNLRKNVDIEPRILRSAGEISAEPLYVVGIYEEKKKLIGQSAGETLSIAQDMAARDALLRLWEITSDRVLFFGDRAAKVELEKYDEEHYRLAEKCDEGTNLSLSSPELETGQNLIETVLRYRQEIDQQIGKSYTKRLRHKFSRGSLAKRSFRYLVKPKPFTVS
;
A
#
# COMPACT_ATOMS: atom_id res chain seq x y z
N MET A 1 0.46 11.80 -33.39
CA MET A 1 0.35 10.43 -32.85
C MET A 1 1.60 9.57 -33.07
N LEU A 2 2.09 9.35 -34.29
CA LEU A 2 3.30 8.51 -34.51
C LEU A 2 4.62 9.07 -33.96
N ARG A 3 4.79 10.41 -33.89
CA ARG A 3 5.94 11.05 -33.22
C ARG A 3 5.89 10.98 -31.69
N GLN A 4 4.70 10.85 -31.09
CA GLN A 4 4.53 10.71 -29.64
C GLN A 4 4.81 9.28 -29.19
N LEU A 5 4.49 8.28 -30.02
CA LEU A 5 4.85 6.87 -29.83
C LEU A 5 6.36 6.62 -29.89
N ALA A 6 7.09 7.35 -30.74
CA ALA A 6 8.55 7.27 -30.81
C ALA A 6 9.25 7.87 -29.56
N GLN A 7 8.67 8.90 -28.95
CA GLN A 7 9.16 9.45 -27.68
C GLN A 7 8.81 8.58 -26.48
N THR A 8 7.72 7.80 -26.52
CA THR A 8 7.40 6.85 -25.43
C THR A 8 8.22 5.56 -25.49
N LEU A 9 8.73 5.17 -26.66
CA LEU A 9 9.60 4.00 -26.82
C LEU A 9 11.07 4.26 -26.45
N ALA A 10 11.53 5.52 -26.50
CA ALA A 10 12.87 5.90 -26.08
C ALA A 10 13.07 5.91 -24.54
N GLN A 11 11.98 5.96 -23.75
CA GLN A 11 12.04 5.89 -22.28
C GLN A 11 11.82 4.49 -21.70
N ARG A 12 11.72 3.43 -22.53
CA ARG A 12 11.48 2.05 -22.08
C ARG A 12 12.55 1.02 -22.48
N GLN A 13 13.71 1.44 -22.96
CA GLN A 13 14.84 0.55 -23.26
C GLN A 13 16.04 0.74 -22.34
N THR A 14 15.84 0.52 -21.04
CA THR A 14 16.90 0.20 -20.07
C THR A 14 16.49 -1.00 -19.21
N SER A 15 16.20 -2.13 -19.85
CA SER A 15 15.89 -3.38 -19.13
C SER A 15 16.39 -4.64 -19.83
N LEU A 16 17.62 -4.60 -20.37
CA LEU A 16 18.33 -5.80 -20.84
C LEU A 16 19.42 -6.31 -19.89
N HIS A 17 19.44 -5.85 -18.63
CA HIS A 17 20.32 -6.33 -17.56
C HIS A 17 19.65 -7.35 -16.60
N LEU A 18 18.50 -7.93 -16.97
CA LEU A 18 17.59 -8.61 -16.03
C LEU A 18 17.87 -10.10 -15.71
N GLN A 19 19.06 -10.64 -15.98
CA GLN A 19 19.36 -12.05 -15.67
C GLN A 19 20.45 -12.35 -14.63
N PRO A 20 21.49 -11.51 -14.37
CA PRO A 20 22.51 -11.86 -13.37
C PRO A 20 22.09 -11.55 -11.92
N ALA A 21 21.32 -10.47 -11.69
CA ALA A 21 20.99 -9.98 -10.34
C ALA A 21 19.90 -10.78 -9.59
N ARG A 22 19.25 -11.74 -10.27
CA ARG A 22 18.17 -12.55 -9.67
C ARG A 22 18.68 -13.45 -8.52
N ASN A 23 19.98 -13.74 -8.49
CA ASN A 23 20.63 -14.59 -7.49
C ASN A 23 21.20 -13.83 -6.27
N LEU A 24 21.49 -12.53 -6.40
CA LEU A 24 21.85 -11.66 -5.26
C LEU A 24 20.62 -11.42 -4.38
N ARG A 25 19.46 -11.15 -4.98
CA ARG A 25 18.20 -10.94 -4.24
C ARG A 25 17.69 -12.21 -3.54
N THR A 26 17.79 -13.39 -4.18
CA THR A 26 17.29 -14.66 -3.63
C THR A 26 18.18 -15.29 -2.54
N ARG A 27 19.50 -15.00 -2.52
CA ARG A 27 20.35 -15.34 -1.36
C ARG A 27 20.03 -14.48 -0.14
N TRP A 28 19.66 -13.22 -0.36
CA TRP A 28 19.38 -12.23 0.68
C TRP A 28 17.96 -12.35 1.27
N GLU A 29 16.95 -12.71 0.47
CA GLU A 29 15.59 -12.98 0.98
C GLU A 29 15.56 -14.17 1.97
N ARG A 30 16.45 -15.16 1.81
CA ARG A 30 16.58 -16.28 2.76
C ARG A 30 17.24 -15.88 4.08
N GLY A 31 18.17 -14.93 4.07
CA GLY A 31 18.76 -14.35 5.28
C GLY A 31 17.78 -13.44 6.02
N TYR A 32 17.10 -12.56 5.28
CA TYR A 32 16.12 -11.60 5.80
C TYR A 32 14.94 -12.27 6.52
N LEU A 33 14.43 -13.39 6.00
CA LEU A 33 13.34 -14.16 6.64
C LEU A 33 13.82 -14.98 7.85
N LYS A 34 15.10 -15.39 7.89
CA LYS A 34 15.71 -16.06 9.06
C LYS A 34 16.09 -15.07 10.16
N ASP A 35 16.48 -13.86 9.79
CA ASP A 35 16.90 -12.82 10.73
C ASP A 35 15.70 -12.13 11.39
N LEU A 36 14.56 -12.00 10.70
CA LEU A 36 13.26 -11.66 11.31
C LEU A 36 12.82 -12.67 12.39
N TYR A 37 13.20 -13.94 12.23
CA TYR A 37 12.96 -15.01 13.20
C TYR A 37 13.95 -14.96 14.38
N HIS A 38 15.23 -14.62 14.15
CA HIS A 38 16.23 -14.42 15.22
C HIS A 38 16.06 -13.11 16.01
N ARG A 39 15.56 -12.03 15.38
CA ARG A 39 15.23 -10.76 16.08
C ARG A 39 14.09 -10.91 17.08
N ARG A 40 13.20 -11.90 16.92
CA ARG A 40 12.23 -12.29 17.95
C ARG A 40 12.88 -12.96 19.17
N GLN A 41 14.04 -13.61 19.00
CA GLN A 41 14.78 -14.23 20.11
C GLN A 41 15.67 -13.24 20.89
N LEU A 42 16.25 -12.23 20.23
CA LEU A 42 17.20 -11.31 20.89
C LEU A 42 16.54 -10.17 21.68
N LEU A 43 15.23 -9.93 21.52
CA LEU A 43 14.46 -8.89 22.23
C LEU A 43 13.84 -9.36 23.58
N GLY A 44 14.34 -10.46 24.16
CA GLY A 44 13.99 -10.83 25.54
C GLY A 44 12.60 -11.47 25.73
N ALA A 45 12.05 -12.13 24.71
CA ALA A 45 10.93 -13.04 24.91
C ALA A 45 11.47 -14.36 25.51
N ASP A 46 11.29 -14.57 26.81
CA ASP A 46 11.73 -15.80 27.50
C ASP A 46 10.91 -17.02 26.98
N PRO A 47 11.55 -18.17 26.70
CA PRO A 47 10.97 -19.24 25.90
C PRO A 47 10.38 -20.35 26.79
N ALA A 48 9.06 -20.47 26.79
CA ALA A 48 8.40 -21.71 27.19
C ALA A 48 7.16 -21.96 26.33
N ILE A 49 7.35 -22.35 25.07
CA ILE A 49 6.42 -23.26 24.40
C ILE A 49 7.21 -24.44 23.85
N ALA A 50 6.77 -25.61 24.30
CA ALA A 50 7.34 -26.92 24.09
C ALA A 50 7.61 -27.24 22.62
N ARG A 51 8.61 -28.12 22.44
CA ARG A 51 8.88 -28.89 21.24
C ARG A 51 7.67 -29.75 20.85
N SER A 52 6.68 -29.20 20.15
CA SER A 52 5.69 -29.98 19.41
C SER A 52 5.05 -29.17 18.27
N SER A 53 5.85 -28.80 17.27
CA SER A 53 5.32 -28.29 16.00
C SER A 53 6.33 -28.44 14.87
N LEU A 54 6.66 -29.70 14.55
CA LEU A 54 6.84 -30.08 13.15
C LEU A 54 5.75 -31.11 12.80
N PRO A 55 5.10 -30.97 11.64
CA PRO A 55 4.19 -31.97 11.13
C PRO A 55 5.00 -33.18 10.68
N ASN A 56 4.78 -34.33 11.32
CA ASN A 56 5.18 -35.61 10.74
C ASN A 56 4.26 -35.92 9.54
N CYS A 57 4.62 -35.38 8.37
CA CYS A 57 4.29 -36.04 7.10
C CYS A 57 5.48 -36.95 6.75
N SER A 58 5.37 -38.23 7.08
CA SER A 58 6.11 -39.27 6.38
C SER A 58 5.23 -39.77 5.25
N THR A 59 5.53 -39.34 4.03
CA THR A 59 5.05 -40.02 2.82
C THR A 59 6.13 -41.00 2.40
N THR A 60 5.87 -42.29 2.60
CA THR A 60 6.52 -43.34 1.82
C THR A 60 5.45 -44.35 1.43
N THR A 61 5.11 -44.32 0.15
CA THR A 61 4.26 -45.24 -0.58
C THR A 61 4.68 -46.70 -0.34
N THR A 62 3.74 -47.59 0.00
CA THR A 62 3.66 -48.97 -0.53
C THR A 62 2.35 -49.69 -0.10
N ASN A 63 1.49 -49.94 -1.09
CA ASN A 63 0.58 -51.06 -1.33
C ASN A 63 -0.10 -51.90 -0.20
N ARG A 64 -1.42 -52.07 -0.43
CA ARG A 64 -2.31 -53.26 -0.24
C ARG A 64 -2.86 -53.58 1.17
N SER A 65 -4.18 -53.38 1.34
CA SER A 65 -5.24 -54.43 1.27
C SER A 65 -6.40 -54.25 2.28
N ILE A 66 -7.62 -54.12 1.73
CA ILE A 66 -8.92 -54.73 2.10
C ILE A 66 -9.26 -54.93 3.59
N SER A 67 -10.30 -54.25 4.11
CA SER A 67 -11.63 -54.86 4.38
C SER A 67 -12.61 -53.92 5.10
N THR A 68 -13.86 -54.09 4.67
CA THR A 68 -15.16 -53.66 5.20
C THR A 68 -15.33 -53.62 6.73
N THR A 69 -16.04 -52.62 7.28
CA THR A 69 -17.45 -52.75 7.74
C THR A 69 -17.95 -51.47 8.40
N SER A 70 -19.23 -51.19 8.13
CA SER A 70 -20.14 -50.26 8.80
C SER A 70 -20.32 -50.52 10.29
N ALA A 71 -20.30 -49.48 11.12
CA ALA A 71 -21.03 -49.41 12.38
C ALA A 71 -21.19 -47.96 12.83
N GLU A 72 -22.44 -47.56 12.98
CA GLU A 72 -22.90 -46.39 13.72
C GLU A 72 -22.25 -46.36 15.11
N LEU A 73 -21.83 -45.17 15.57
CA LEU A 73 -21.69 -44.87 16.99
C LEU A 73 -21.75 -43.36 17.19
N HIS A 74 -22.85 -42.94 17.79
CA HIS A 74 -23.01 -41.67 18.47
C HIS A 74 -21.76 -41.31 19.28
N HIS A 75 -21.20 -40.13 19.05
CA HIS A 75 -20.30 -39.51 20.03
C HIS A 75 -20.67 -38.05 20.24
N GLU A 76 -21.10 -37.80 21.47
CA GLU A 76 -21.44 -36.52 22.07
C GLU A 76 -20.38 -35.44 21.77
N THR A 77 -20.83 -34.36 21.14
CA THR A 77 -20.07 -33.12 21.00
C THR A 77 -20.13 -32.33 22.32
N SER A 78 -19.33 -32.74 23.29
CA SER A 78 -19.01 -31.92 24.48
C SER A 78 -17.54 -31.48 24.42
N GLY A 79 -17.24 -30.55 23.51
CA GLY A 79 -15.93 -29.91 23.33
C GLY A 79 -15.93 -28.45 23.75
N SER A 80 -16.15 -28.21 25.04
CA SER A 80 -15.78 -27.03 25.84
C SER A 80 -15.01 -25.88 25.13
N SER A 81 -15.68 -24.73 24.97
CA SER A 81 -15.14 -23.41 24.57
C SER A 81 -14.36 -22.70 25.71
N LYS A 82 -13.42 -23.37 26.35
CA LYS A 82 -12.72 -22.82 27.53
C LYS A 82 -11.57 -21.83 27.22
N SER A 83 -11.31 -21.46 25.97
CA SER A 83 -10.11 -20.68 25.62
C SER A 83 -10.28 -19.16 25.52
N THR A 84 -11.48 -18.60 25.69
CA THR A 84 -11.74 -17.14 25.53
C THR A 84 -11.66 -16.33 26.83
N HIS A 85 -11.51 -16.96 27.99
CA HIS A 85 -11.43 -16.30 29.30
C HIS A 85 -10.04 -15.79 29.71
N GLN A 86 -9.08 -15.68 28.79
CA GLN A 86 -7.71 -15.23 29.15
C GLN A 86 -7.55 -13.71 29.26
N TRP A 87 -8.48 -12.92 28.70
CA TRP A 87 -8.41 -11.45 28.80
C TRP A 87 -9.15 -10.95 30.04
N PRO A 88 -8.51 -10.13 30.89
CA PRO A 88 -9.15 -9.61 32.09
C PRO A 88 -10.26 -8.60 31.73
N PRO A 89 -11.35 -8.55 32.51
CA PRO A 89 -12.32 -7.48 32.40
C PRO A 89 -11.73 -6.16 32.87
N ILE A 90 -12.10 -5.05 32.20
CA ILE A 90 -11.82 -3.69 32.67
C ILE A 90 -12.54 -3.51 34.01
N GLN A 91 -11.84 -2.99 35.01
CA GLN A 91 -12.44 -2.61 36.29
C GLN A 91 -12.83 -1.13 36.23
N SER A 92 -14.13 -0.86 36.09
CA SER A 92 -14.70 0.50 36.06
C SER A 92 -14.31 1.26 37.32
N GLN A 93 -13.81 2.48 37.16
CA GLN A 93 -13.50 3.42 38.26
C GLN A 93 -14.60 4.48 38.45
N ILE A 94 -15.68 4.40 37.68
CA ILE A 94 -16.78 5.35 37.71
C ILE A 94 -17.64 5.13 38.95
N ASP A 95 -17.84 6.21 39.71
CA ASP A 95 -18.85 6.28 40.77
C ASP A 95 -20.18 6.79 40.20
N THR A 96 -21.12 5.87 40.01
CA THR A 96 -22.47 6.15 39.48
C THR A 96 -23.35 6.94 40.45
N SER A 97 -22.93 7.10 41.71
CA SER A 97 -23.64 7.89 42.72
C SER A 97 -23.18 9.35 42.81
N SER A 98 -22.10 9.71 42.10
CA SER A 98 -21.53 11.05 42.11
C SER A 98 -22.42 12.11 41.43
N GLU A 99 -22.34 13.35 41.90
CA GLU A 99 -23.09 14.48 41.32
C GLU A 99 -22.68 14.75 39.86
N ASP A 100 -21.38 14.60 39.53
CA ASP A 100 -20.88 14.76 38.17
C ASP A 100 -21.47 13.72 37.22
N PHE A 101 -21.59 12.46 37.65
CA PHE A 101 -22.22 11.41 36.86
C PHE A 101 -23.70 11.70 36.62
N ALA A 102 -24.44 12.09 37.67
CA ALA A 102 -25.85 12.45 37.57
C ALA A 102 -26.09 13.63 36.62
N LYS A 103 -25.20 14.63 36.65
CA LYS A 103 -25.25 15.78 35.74
C LYS A 103 -24.99 15.37 34.29
N ASN A 104 -23.92 14.62 34.04
CA ASN A 104 -23.58 14.13 32.71
C ASN A 104 -24.72 13.26 32.13
N MET A 105 -25.32 12.42 32.97
CA MET A 105 -26.46 11.57 32.63
C MET A 105 -27.65 12.44 32.17
N ALA A 106 -28.04 13.44 32.94
CA ALA A 106 -29.13 14.35 32.59
C ALA A 106 -28.85 15.16 31.31
N ASP A 107 -27.62 15.67 31.17
CA ASP A 107 -27.19 16.43 30.00
C ASP A 107 -27.22 15.57 28.72
N MET A 108 -26.78 14.31 28.79
CA MET A 108 -26.84 13.37 27.67
C MET A 108 -28.28 12.94 27.37
N GLN A 109 -29.10 12.67 28.39
CA GLN A 109 -30.51 12.32 28.22
C GLN A 109 -31.26 13.42 27.47
N SER A 110 -31.02 14.69 27.80
CA SER A 110 -31.62 15.84 27.12
C SER A 110 -31.34 15.85 25.60
N VAL A 111 -30.09 15.62 25.18
CA VAL A 111 -29.76 15.58 23.74
C VAL A 111 -30.26 14.32 23.04
N VAL A 112 -30.36 13.19 23.76
CA VAL A 112 -30.98 11.96 23.25
C VAL A 112 -32.50 12.13 23.08
N GLU A 113 -33.17 12.81 24.00
CA GLU A 113 -34.60 13.12 23.91
C GLU A 113 -34.89 14.07 22.74
N ASP A 114 -34.06 15.08 22.52
CA ASP A 114 -34.18 15.92 21.33
C ASP A 114 -34.00 15.11 20.03
N LEU A 115 -33.02 14.21 19.98
CA LEU A 115 -32.84 13.29 18.85
C LEU A 115 -34.10 12.46 18.60
N ARG A 116 -34.61 11.79 19.64
CA ARG A 116 -35.85 10.99 19.56
C ARG A 116 -37.03 11.82 19.08
N ALA A 117 -37.16 13.07 19.54
CA ALA A 117 -38.21 13.97 19.08
C ALA A 117 -38.05 14.34 17.59
N LYS A 118 -36.82 14.56 17.09
CA LYS A 118 -36.59 14.80 15.65
C LYS A 118 -36.90 13.56 14.81
N ILE A 119 -36.49 12.38 15.26
CA ILE A 119 -36.78 11.11 14.56
C ILE A 119 -38.29 10.85 14.53
N ALA A 120 -38.99 11.00 15.66
CA ALA A 120 -40.45 10.85 15.73
C ALA A 120 -41.20 11.83 14.81
N HIS A 121 -40.65 13.03 14.58
CA HIS A 121 -41.19 13.95 13.57
C HIS A 121 -40.94 13.45 12.14
N ILE A 122 -39.74 12.96 11.85
CA ILE A 122 -39.36 12.41 10.54
C ILE A 122 -40.19 11.17 10.18
N GLU A 123 -40.53 10.34 11.15
CA GLU A 123 -41.38 9.16 10.98
C GLU A 123 -42.81 9.48 10.51
N LYS A 124 -43.25 10.74 10.65
CA LYS A 124 -44.53 11.21 10.08
C LYS A 124 -44.49 11.37 8.56
N ALA A 125 -43.33 11.19 7.94
CA ALA A 125 -43.12 11.21 6.50
C ALA A 125 -43.71 12.46 5.82
N GLY A 126 -44.49 12.32 4.76
CA GLY A 126 -45.15 13.43 4.06
C GLY A 126 -46.29 14.14 4.83
N GLY A 127 -46.55 13.74 6.08
CA GLY A 127 -47.64 14.25 6.91
C GLY A 127 -48.99 13.60 6.63
N GLU A 128 -49.96 13.84 7.51
CA GLU A 128 -51.25 13.11 7.52
C GLU A 128 -52.02 13.18 6.21
N LYS A 129 -51.99 14.33 5.52
CA LYS A 129 -52.71 14.51 4.24
C LYS A 129 -52.14 13.59 3.15
N ALA A 130 -50.82 13.52 3.05
CA ALA A 130 -50.15 12.67 2.07
C ALA A 130 -50.33 11.17 2.41
N VAL A 131 -50.24 10.83 3.69
CA VAL A 131 -50.49 9.47 4.19
C VAL A 131 -51.92 9.01 3.89
N LYS A 132 -52.93 9.84 4.15
CA LYS A 132 -54.35 9.52 3.84
C LYS A 132 -54.55 9.31 2.34
N LEU A 133 -53.96 10.15 1.50
CA LEU A 133 -54.01 10.00 0.03
C LEU A 133 -53.29 8.74 -0.46
N HIS A 134 -52.17 8.37 0.15
CA HIS A 134 -51.44 7.14 -0.19
C HIS A 134 -52.27 5.90 0.17
N ARG A 135 -52.84 5.88 1.38
CA ARG A 135 -53.72 4.78 1.84
C ARG A 135 -55.01 4.68 1.04
N SER A 136 -55.61 5.79 0.58
CA SER A 136 -56.83 5.76 -0.24
C SER A 136 -56.60 5.08 -1.60
N ARG A 137 -55.34 4.88 -2.02
CA ARG A 137 -54.95 4.12 -3.21
C ARG A 137 -54.69 2.63 -2.92
N GLY A 138 -54.96 2.16 -1.70
CA GLY A 138 -54.77 0.76 -1.29
C GLY A 138 -53.30 0.35 -1.05
N LYS A 139 -52.40 1.32 -0.90
CA LYS A 139 -50.95 1.09 -0.77
C LYS A 139 -50.50 1.08 0.68
N MET A 140 -49.53 0.23 1.01
CA MET A 140 -48.81 0.24 2.28
C MET A 140 -47.79 1.39 2.32
N LEU A 141 -47.53 1.95 3.49
CA LEU A 141 -46.47 2.94 3.69
C LEU A 141 -45.09 2.28 3.57
N ALA A 142 -44.06 3.07 3.27
CA ALA A 142 -42.70 2.55 3.09
C ALA A 142 -42.18 1.79 4.33
N ARG A 143 -42.40 2.32 5.54
CA ARG A 143 -42.04 1.63 6.81
C ARG A 143 -42.83 0.32 6.98
N GLU A 144 -44.14 0.35 6.76
CA GLU A 144 -44.99 -0.86 6.84
C GLU A 144 -44.56 -1.94 5.84
N ARG A 145 -44.08 -1.55 4.66
CA ARG A 145 -43.55 -2.48 3.65
C ARG A 145 -42.25 -3.12 4.13
N ILE A 146 -41.36 -2.36 4.77
CA ILE A 146 -40.12 -2.88 5.36
C ILE A 146 -40.44 -3.85 6.50
N ASP A 147 -41.32 -3.46 7.42
CA ASP A 147 -41.71 -4.30 8.57
C ASP A 147 -42.34 -5.63 8.12
N ALA A 148 -43.12 -5.63 7.04
CA ALA A 148 -43.70 -6.84 6.47
C ALA A 148 -42.73 -7.65 5.59
N LEU A 149 -41.61 -7.04 5.15
CA LEU A 149 -40.60 -7.71 4.33
C LEU A 149 -39.59 -8.47 5.18
N ILE A 150 -39.14 -7.87 6.28
CA ILE A 150 -38.13 -8.46 7.17
C ILE A 150 -38.70 -9.64 7.96
N ASP A 151 -37.82 -10.51 8.45
CA ASP A 151 -38.21 -11.65 9.27
C ASP A 151 -38.80 -11.20 10.60
N GLU A 152 -39.84 -11.89 11.07
CA GLU A 152 -40.55 -11.54 12.30
C GLU A 152 -39.59 -11.55 13.50
N GLY A 153 -39.61 -10.47 14.28
CA GLY A 153 -38.72 -10.28 15.43
C GLY A 153 -37.27 -9.94 15.07
N SER A 154 -36.91 -9.87 13.77
CA SER A 154 -35.58 -9.45 13.35
C SER A 154 -35.40 -7.92 13.45
N PRO A 155 -34.18 -7.45 13.71
CA PRO A 155 -33.90 -6.02 13.79
C PRO A 155 -33.78 -5.40 12.39
N PHE A 156 -34.07 -4.10 12.31
CA PHE A 156 -33.77 -3.27 11.14
C PHE A 156 -32.82 -2.13 11.52
N LEU A 157 -31.62 -2.11 10.94
CA LEU A 157 -30.66 -1.02 11.12
C LEU A 157 -30.88 0.02 10.03
N GLU A 158 -31.68 1.04 10.33
CA GLU A 158 -31.94 2.15 9.41
C GLU A 158 -30.73 3.07 9.25
N PHE A 159 -30.41 3.45 8.02
CA PHE A 159 -29.33 4.36 7.67
C PHE A 159 -29.83 5.79 7.48
N SER A 160 -29.06 6.75 7.99
CA SER A 160 -29.17 8.19 7.74
C SER A 160 -30.61 8.71 7.86
N GLN A 161 -31.24 8.46 9.01
CA GLN A 161 -32.62 8.85 9.29
C GLN A 161 -32.84 10.37 9.12
N LEU A 162 -31.83 11.17 9.46
CA LEU A 162 -31.82 12.63 9.39
C LEU A 162 -31.49 13.21 8.01
N ALA A 163 -31.29 12.37 6.97
CA ALA A 163 -30.97 12.83 5.63
C ALA A 163 -31.93 13.94 5.15
N GLY A 164 -31.39 15.04 4.63
CA GLY A 164 -32.16 16.19 4.14
C GLY A 164 -32.71 17.13 5.22
N TYR A 165 -32.50 16.84 6.52
CA TYR A 165 -33.00 17.67 7.62
C TYR A 165 -32.49 19.12 7.50
N LYS A 166 -33.44 20.07 7.39
CA LYS A 166 -33.22 21.51 7.22
C LYS A 166 -32.27 21.90 6.06
N MET A 167 -32.17 21.07 5.01
CA MET A 167 -31.28 21.36 3.86
C MET A 167 -31.92 22.21 2.76
N TYR A 168 -33.24 22.11 2.56
CA TYR A 168 -33.91 22.66 1.37
C TYR A 168 -34.80 23.88 1.69
N GLY A 169 -34.32 24.75 2.57
CA GLY A 169 -35.03 25.96 2.99
C GLY A 169 -36.34 25.63 3.69
N LYS A 170 -37.47 25.97 3.06
CA LYS A 170 -38.82 25.70 3.59
C LYS A 170 -39.34 24.31 3.21
N GLU A 171 -38.68 23.61 2.30
CA GLU A 171 -39.08 22.27 1.88
C GLU A 171 -38.56 21.22 2.87
N GLU A 172 -39.48 20.49 3.49
CA GLU A 172 -39.13 19.30 4.29
C GLU A 172 -39.09 18.07 3.40
N VAL A 173 -38.01 17.30 3.56
CA VAL A 173 -37.78 16.03 2.85
C VAL A 173 -37.32 14.99 3.90
N PRO A 174 -38.23 14.50 4.77
CA PRO A 174 -37.88 13.57 5.85
C PRO A 174 -37.15 12.34 5.33
N SER A 175 -36.06 11.96 6.01
CA SER A 175 -35.16 10.86 5.61
C SER A 175 -34.63 10.93 4.18
N GLY A 176 -34.67 12.11 3.54
CA GLY A 176 -34.32 12.28 2.14
C GLY A 176 -35.33 11.66 1.17
N GLY A 177 -36.56 11.36 1.60
CA GLY A 177 -37.59 10.73 0.76
C GLY A 177 -37.37 9.25 0.46
N ILE A 178 -36.40 8.63 1.15
CA ILE A 178 -36.06 7.21 0.99
C ILE A 178 -35.64 6.62 2.33
N LEU A 179 -36.14 5.43 2.62
CA LEU A 179 -35.72 4.60 3.75
C LEU A 179 -34.70 3.60 3.24
N SER A 180 -33.61 3.42 3.97
CA SER A 180 -32.58 2.45 3.61
C SER A 180 -32.01 1.83 4.86
N GLY A 181 -31.65 0.55 4.85
CA GLY A 181 -31.08 -0.10 6.03
C GLY A 181 -30.72 -1.56 5.81
N LEU A 182 -30.18 -2.19 6.85
CA LEU A 182 -30.02 -3.65 6.92
C LEU A 182 -31.27 -4.29 7.52
N GLY A 183 -31.81 -5.30 6.84
CA GLY A 183 -32.84 -6.17 7.38
C GLY A 183 -32.52 -7.64 7.11
N ILE A 184 -33.06 -8.53 7.94
CA ILE A 184 -32.96 -9.97 7.70
C ILE A 184 -34.20 -10.38 6.90
N VAL A 185 -34.01 -10.99 5.73
CA VAL A 185 -35.09 -11.45 4.85
C VAL A 185 -34.83 -12.91 4.51
N SER A 186 -35.73 -13.80 4.91
CA SER A 186 -35.57 -15.25 4.70
C SER A 186 -34.21 -15.76 5.22
N GLY A 187 -33.80 -15.30 6.40
CA GLY A 187 -32.54 -15.66 7.06
C GLY A 187 -31.29 -14.97 6.50
N ARG A 188 -31.41 -14.04 5.55
CA ARG A 188 -30.27 -13.36 4.91
C ARG A 188 -30.22 -11.88 5.24
N VAL A 189 -29.03 -11.37 5.53
CA VAL A 189 -28.79 -9.93 5.69
C VAL A 189 -28.85 -9.26 4.32
N CYS A 190 -29.83 -8.39 4.13
CA CYS A 190 -30.07 -7.66 2.89
C CYS A 190 -30.00 -6.15 3.11
N VAL A 191 -29.56 -5.41 2.10
CA VAL A 191 -29.77 -3.96 2.03
C VAL A 191 -31.13 -3.70 1.41
N ILE A 192 -31.99 -3.03 2.15
CA ILE A 192 -33.33 -2.64 1.69
C ILE A 192 -33.32 -1.15 1.39
N VAL A 193 -33.91 -0.74 0.28
CA VAL A 193 -34.07 0.66 -0.14
C VAL A 193 -35.51 0.88 -0.58
N ALA A 194 -36.26 1.68 0.17
CA ALA A 194 -37.69 1.91 -0.06
C ALA A 194 -38.00 3.39 -0.27
N ASN A 195 -38.59 3.75 -1.41
CA ASN A 195 -39.03 5.11 -1.65
C ASN A 195 -40.25 5.44 -0.80
N ASP A 196 -40.26 6.64 -0.21
CA ASP A 196 -41.43 7.15 0.50
C ASP A 196 -42.24 8.07 -0.41
N ALA A 197 -43.24 7.50 -1.07
CA ALA A 197 -44.12 8.23 -1.98
C ALA A 197 -44.92 9.35 -1.30
N THR A 198 -45.03 9.36 0.03
CA THR A 198 -45.71 10.44 0.75
C THR A 198 -44.84 11.71 0.81
N VAL A 199 -43.51 11.56 0.76
CA VAL A 199 -42.56 12.68 0.79
C VAL A 199 -42.37 13.21 -0.63
N LYS A 200 -43.05 14.32 -0.96
CA LYS A 200 -42.94 14.99 -2.27
C LYS A 200 -43.17 14.03 -3.46
N GLY A 201 -44.06 13.05 -3.31
CA GLY A 201 -44.33 12.05 -4.35
C GLY A 201 -43.22 11.02 -4.54
N GLY A 202 -42.31 10.86 -3.58
CA GLY A 202 -41.14 9.98 -3.69
C GLY A 202 -40.10 10.50 -4.68
N THR A 203 -40.11 11.80 -4.98
CA THR A 203 -39.18 12.39 -5.96
C THR A 203 -37.75 12.44 -5.42
N TYR A 204 -36.77 12.19 -6.29
CA TYR A 204 -35.36 12.23 -5.92
C TYR A 204 -34.87 13.67 -5.80
N TYR A 205 -34.50 14.07 -4.60
CA TYR A 205 -33.69 15.25 -4.31
C TYR A 205 -32.19 14.89 -4.41
N PRO A 206 -31.26 15.87 -4.44
CA PRO A 206 -29.83 15.58 -4.43
C PRO A 206 -29.42 14.65 -3.27
N ILE A 207 -30.01 14.83 -2.09
CA ILE A 207 -29.74 13.99 -0.93
C ILE A 207 -30.31 12.57 -1.07
N THR A 208 -31.44 12.41 -1.77
CA THR A 208 -32.04 11.10 -2.06
C THR A 208 -31.10 10.26 -2.90
N VAL A 209 -30.50 10.87 -3.94
CA VAL A 209 -29.49 10.21 -4.78
C VAL A 209 -28.31 9.78 -3.93
N LYS A 210 -27.73 10.71 -3.16
CA LYS A 210 -26.58 10.42 -2.29
C LYS A 210 -26.88 9.28 -1.30
N LYS A 211 -28.09 9.24 -0.73
CA LYS A 211 -28.53 8.19 0.20
C LYS A 211 -28.72 6.83 -0.49
N HIS A 212 -29.32 6.81 -1.67
CA HIS A 212 -29.42 5.58 -2.47
C HIS A 212 -28.02 5.04 -2.80
N LEU A 213 -27.11 5.90 -3.30
CA LEU A 213 -25.74 5.50 -3.64
C LEU A 213 -24.96 4.99 -2.41
N ARG A 214 -25.14 5.61 -1.25
CA ARG A 214 -24.52 5.13 -0.01
C ARG A 214 -25.03 3.74 0.40
N ALA A 215 -26.33 3.48 0.25
CA ALA A 215 -26.88 2.14 0.51
C ALA A 215 -26.28 1.08 -0.43
N GLN A 216 -26.12 1.40 -1.73
CA GLN A 216 -25.45 0.50 -2.69
C GLN A 216 -23.96 0.33 -2.40
N GLU A 217 -23.27 1.37 -1.93
CA GLU A 217 -21.89 1.26 -1.51
C GLU A 217 -21.75 0.28 -0.35
N ILE A 218 -22.60 0.39 0.68
CA ILE A 218 -22.65 -0.56 1.80
C ILE A 218 -22.94 -1.98 1.31
N ALA A 219 -23.90 -2.15 0.38
CA ALA A 219 -24.23 -3.45 -0.18
C ALA A 219 -23.04 -4.08 -0.91
N ARG A 220 -22.39 -3.32 -1.81
CA ARG A 220 -21.23 -3.76 -2.58
C ARG A 220 -20.05 -4.13 -1.68
N GLU A 221 -19.78 -3.28 -0.69
CA GLU A 221 -18.64 -3.42 0.20
C GLU A 221 -18.72 -4.63 1.12
N ASN A 222 -19.95 -5.03 1.47
CA ASN A 222 -20.24 -6.16 2.35
C ASN A 222 -20.83 -7.37 1.60
N HIS A 223 -20.95 -7.31 0.27
CA HIS A 223 -21.51 -8.38 -0.58
C HIS A 223 -22.95 -8.80 -0.19
N LEU A 224 -23.83 -7.81 -0.03
CA LEU A 224 -25.20 -8.01 0.46
C LEU A 224 -26.22 -7.89 -0.68
N PRO A 225 -27.21 -8.80 -0.77
CA PRO A 225 -28.33 -8.64 -1.69
C PRO A 225 -29.07 -7.31 -1.51
N CYS A 226 -29.49 -6.70 -2.61
CA CYS A 226 -30.23 -5.45 -2.64
C CYS A 226 -31.71 -5.70 -2.91
N ILE A 227 -32.60 -5.09 -2.11
CA ILE A 227 -34.04 -5.09 -2.34
C ILE A 227 -34.54 -3.65 -2.48
N TYR A 228 -35.01 -3.31 -3.67
CA TYR A 228 -35.52 -1.98 -4.02
C TYR A 228 -37.05 -1.98 -3.99
N LEU A 229 -37.67 -1.34 -3.00
CA LEU A 229 -39.12 -1.10 -2.96
C LEU A 229 -39.42 0.22 -3.67
N VAL A 230 -39.68 0.13 -4.97
CA VAL A 230 -39.74 1.26 -5.89
C VAL A 230 -41.14 1.88 -5.90
N ASP A 231 -41.19 3.19 -5.60
CA ASP A 231 -42.41 3.98 -5.57
C ASP A 231 -42.06 5.49 -5.67
N SER A 232 -41.64 5.91 -6.87
CA SER A 232 -41.05 7.23 -7.10
C SER A 232 -41.65 7.97 -8.30
N GLY A 233 -42.05 9.23 -8.07
CA GLY A 233 -42.52 10.14 -9.12
C GLY A 233 -41.42 10.67 -10.06
N GLY A 234 -40.16 10.25 -9.92
CA GLY A 234 -39.03 10.71 -10.75
C GLY A 234 -38.09 11.67 -10.01
N ALA A 235 -37.39 12.54 -10.74
CA ALA A 235 -36.44 13.50 -10.17
C ALA A 235 -37.09 14.83 -9.76
N ASN A 236 -36.53 15.52 -8.77
CA ASN A 236 -36.90 16.89 -8.44
C ASN A 236 -36.42 17.84 -9.54
N LEU A 237 -37.28 18.12 -10.53
CA LEU A 237 -36.94 18.90 -11.72
C LEU A 237 -36.28 20.27 -11.44
N PRO A 238 -36.70 21.06 -10.42
CA PRO A 238 -36.04 22.34 -10.11
C PRO A 238 -34.55 22.21 -9.75
N ARG A 239 -34.11 21.03 -9.31
CA ARG A 239 -32.73 20.74 -8.87
C ARG A 239 -32.03 19.73 -9.77
N GLN A 240 -32.49 19.56 -11.01
CA GLN A 240 -32.00 18.51 -11.91
C GLN A 240 -30.47 18.53 -12.14
N ALA A 241 -29.85 19.72 -12.10
CA ALA A 241 -28.41 19.88 -12.29
C ALA A 241 -27.60 19.12 -11.22
N ASP A 242 -28.10 19.08 -9.98
CA ASP A 242 -27.50 18.39 -8.83
C ASP A 242 -28.00 16.93 -8.69
N ILE A 243 -28.73 16.42 -9.68
CA ILE A 243 -29.34 15.09 -9.67
C ILE A 243 -28.96 14.25 -10.88
N PHE A 244 -28.70 14.84 -12.05
CA PHE A 244 -28.63 14.07 -13.30
C PHE A 244 -27.22 13.78 -13.80
N ALA A 245 -26.38 14.81 -13.99
CA ALA A 245 -25.25 14.71 -14.93
C ALA A 245 -23.90 14.18 -14.37
N ASP A 246 -23.59 14.37 -13.09
CA ASP A 246 -22.26 14.08 -12.53
C ASP A 246 -22.06 12.58 -12.19
N SER A 247 -20.81 12.17 -11.96
CA SER A 247 -20.39 10.80 -11.67
C SER A 247 -21.08 10.14 -10.47
N GLN A 248 -21.54 10.93 -9.50
CA GLN A 248 -22.26 10.49 -8.30
C GLN A 248 -23.73 10.95 -8.29
N HIS A 249 -24.29 11.19 -9.48
CA HIS A 249 -25.69 11.53 -9.67
C HIS A 249 -26.53 10.29 -10.04
N PHE A 250 -27.80 10.49 -10.39
CA PHE A 250 -28.83 9.45 -10.51
C PHE A 250 -28.42 8.27 -11.40
N GLY A 251 -27.70 8.52 -12.50
CA GLY A 251 -27.19 7.47 -13.39
C GLY A 251 -26.22 6.46 -12.72
N ARG A 252 -25.57 6.86 -11.62
CA ARG A 252 -24.66 5.99 -10.86
C ARG A 252 -25.38 4.83 -10.18
N ILE A 253 -26.69 4.96 -9.92
CA ILE A 253 -27.52 3.89 -9.36
C ILE A 253 -27.50 2.68 -10.30
N PHE A 254 -27.71 2.91 -11.60
CA PHE A 254 -27.75 1.86 -12.62
C PHE A 254 -26.39 1.23 -12.87
N TYR A 255 -25.32 2.05 -12.89
CA TYR A 255 -23.95 1.55 -12.97
C TYR A 255 -23.65 0.61 -11.79
N ASN A 256 -24.02 1.00 -10.58
CA ASN A 256 -23.80 0.18 -9.39
C ASN A 256 -24.64 -1.11 -9.45
N GLN A 257 -25.93 -1.05 -9.86
CA GLN A 257 -26.77 -2.25 -10.02
C GLN A 257 -26.13 -3.25 -11.00
N ALA A 258 -25.77 -2.81 -12.21
CA ALA A 258 -25.17 -3.67 -13.23
C ALA A 258 -23.83 -4.29 -12.76
N THR A 259 -22.99 -3.50 -12.09
CA THR A 259 -21.68 -3.99 -11.63
C THR A 259 -21.77 -4.85 -10.37
N MET A 260 -22.77 -4.66 -9.51
CA MET A 260 -23.05 -5.55 -8.38
C MET A 260 -23.63 -6.88 -8.86
N SER A 261 -24.59 -6.85 -9.79
CA SER A 261 -25.12 -8.06 -10.44
C SER A 261 -24.00 -8.88 -11.10
N SER A 262 -23.08 -8.24 -11.85
CA SER A 262 -21.94 -8.95 -12.45
C SER A 262 -20.90 -9.48 -11.45
N GLN A 263 -20.91 -8.98 -10.22
CA GLN A 263 -20.13 -9.51 -9.10
C GLN A 263 -20.86 -10.65 -8.35
N GLY A 264 -22.06 -11.03 -8.77
CA GLY A 264 -22.88 -12.03 -8.13
C GLY A 264 -23.66 -11.52 -6.91
N ILE A 265 -23.80 -10.21 -6.74
CA ILE A 265 -24.61 -9.60 -5.67
C ILE A 265 -26.05 -9.42 -6.18
N PRO A 266 -27.03 -10.18 -5.67
CA PRO A 266 -28.39 -10.16 -6.23
C PRO A 266 -29.08 -8.80 -6.11
N GLN A 267 -29.74 -8.39 -7.19
CA GLN A 267 -30.53 -7.17 -7.29
C GLN A 267 -32.02 -7.53 -7.48
N LEU A 268 -32.86 -7.18 -6.52
CA LEU A 268 -34.31 -7.42 -6.57
C LEU A 268 -35.07 -6.09 -6.57
N ALA A 269 -35.98 -5.90 -7.53
CA ALA A 269 -36.89 -4.75 -7.55
C ALA A 269 -38.33 -5.17 -7.27
N VAL A 270 -39.04 -4.34 -6.51
CA VAL A 270 -40.47 -4.47 -6.23
C VAL A 270 -41.14 -3.14 -6.57
N VAL A 271 -41.79 -3.08 -7.73
CA VAL A 271 -42.49 -1.91 -8.25
C VAL A 271 -43.88 -1.84 -7.63
N MET A 272 -44.02 -0.98 -6.63
CA MET A 272 -45.24 -0.83 -5.82
C MET A 272 -45.90 0.54 -6.05
N GLY A 273 -45.58 1.18 -7.16
CA GLY A 273 -45.97 2.54 -7.50
C GLY A 273 -45.42 3.01 -8.84
N SER A 274 -45.43 4.33 -9.04
CA SER A 274 -44.88 4.95 -10.25
C SER A 274 -43.37 4.69 -10.35
N CYS A 275 -42.90 4.38 -11.56
CA CYS A 275 -41.49 4.21 -11.89
C CYS A 275 -41.22 4.81 -13.28
N THR A 276 -40.98 6.12 -13.31
CA THR A 276 -40.96 6.91 -14.55
C THR A 276 -39.57 7.35 -14.98
N ALA A 277 -39.36 7.51 -16.28
CA ALA A 277 -38.16 8.03 -16.93
C ALA A 277 -36.91 7.25 -16.50
N GLY A 278 -35.87 7.93 -16.02
CA GLY A 278 -34.66 7.25 -15.57
C GLY A 278 -34.92 6.21 -14.48
N GLY A 279 -35.93 6.42 -13.62
CA GLY A 279 -36.27 5.47 -12.55
C GLY A 279 -36.66 4.09 -13.07
N ALA A 280 -37.20 4.01 -14.29
CA ALA A 280 -37.60 2.76 -14.94
C ALA A 280 -36.46 1.74 -15.08
N TYR A 281 -35.20 2.21 -15.07
CA TYR A 281 -34.05 1.32 -15.11
C TYR A 281 -33.78 0.58 -13.79
N VAL A 282 -34.33 1.03 -12.65
CA VAL A 282 -34.17 0.28 -11.39
C VAL A 282 -34.76 -1.14 -11.51
N PRO A 283 -36.05 -1.32 -11.90
CA PRO A 283 -36.58 -2.66 -12.15
C PRO A 283 -35.99 -3.31 -13.40
N ALA A 284 -35.82 -2.58 -14.50
CA ALA A 284 -35.34 -3.17 -15.75
C ALA A 284 -33.88 -3.68 -15.72
N MET A 285 -33.08 -3.23 -14.75
CA MET A 285 -31.69 -3.67 -14.53
C MET A 285 -31.51 -4.47 -13.23
N SER A 286 -32.60 -4.86 -12.58
CA SER A 286 -32.55 -5.82 -11.48
C SER A 286 -32.54 -7.25 -12.03
N ASP A 287 -31.95 -8.20 -11.29
CA ASP A 287 -31.89 -9.60 -11.71
C ASP A 287 -33.28 -10.24 -11.72
N GLN A 288 -34.15 -9.77 -10.82
CA GLN A 288 -35.55 -10.12 -10.73
C GLN A 288 -36.38 -8.87 -10.39
N ALA A 289 -37.56 -8.75 -11.00
CA ALA A 289 -38.48 -7.63 -10.80
C ALA A 289 -39.91 -8.11 -10.57
N ILE A 290 -40.55 -7.55 -9.54
CA ILE A 290 -41.93 -7.82 -9.14
C ILE A 290 -42.73 -6.54 -9.38
N ILE A 291 -43.93 -6.62 -9.95
CA ILE A 291 -44.81 -5.46 -10.16
C ILE A 291 -46.20 -5.68 -9.59
N VAL A 292 -46.74 -4.65 -8.91
CA VAL A 292 -48.09 -4.69 -8.32
C VAL A 292 -49.13 -4.22 -9.32
N LYS A 293 -50.11 -5.07 -9.64
CA LYS A 293 -51.25 -4.74 -10.50
C LYS A 293 -51.99 -3.49 -10.02
N GLY A 294 -52.26 -2.57 -10.96
CA GLY A 294 -53.11 -1.40 -10.74
C GLY A 294 -52.47 -0.25 -9.94
N THR A 295 -51.28 -0.46 -9.37
CA THR A 295 -50.54 0.59 -8.66
C THR A 295 -49.11 0.76 -9.16
N GLY A 296 -48.46 -0.34 -9.56
CA GLY A 296 -47.12 -0.36 -10.14
C GLY A 296 -47.14 -0.01 -11.63
N THR A 297 -46.32 0.96 -12.03
CA THR A 297 -46.15 1.32 -13.44
C THR A 297 -44.70 1.62 -13.79
N VAL A 298 -44.24 1.19 -14.97
CA VAL A 298 -42.87 1.41 -15.47
C VAL A 298 -42.93 2.02 -16.88
N PHE A 299 -42.28 3.15 -17.10
CA PHE A 299 -42.18 3.73 -18.45
C PHE A 299 -41.08 4.79 -18.54
N LEU A 300 -40.46 4.94 -19.72
CA LEU A 300 -39.45 5.98 -19.97
C LEU A 300 -40.07 7.38 -20.14
N GLY A 301 -41.33 7.44 -20.53
CA GLY A 301 -42.11 8.67 -20.58
C GLY A 301 -43.52 8.37 -20.14
N GLY A 302 -44.00 9.05 -19.10
CA GLY A 302 -45.38 8.83 -18.62
C GLY A 302 -46.42 9.39 -19.58
N PRO A 303 -47.72 9.12 -19.33
CA PRO A 303 -48.81 9.58 -20.19
C PRO A 303 -48.76 11.08 -20.55
N PRO A 304 -48.40 12.01 -19.64
CA PRO A 304 -48.27 13.43 -20.00
C PRO A 304 -47.19 13.68 -21.06
N LEU A 305 -46.08 12.95 -21.02
CA LEU A 305 -45.00 13.09 -21.99
C LEU A 305 -45.35 12.43 -23.32
N VAL A 306 -45.99 11.26 -23.30
CA VAL A 306 -46.48 10.58 -24.51
C VAL A 306 -47.49 11.46 -25.25
N LYS A 307 -48.48 12.00 -24.53
CA LYS A 307 -49.45 12.94 -25.09
C LYS A 307 -48.78 14.19 -25.67
N ALA A 308 -47.79 14.75 -24.98
CA ALA A 308 -47.07 15.93 -25.46
C ALA A 308 -46.21 15.63 -26.71
N ALA A 309 -45.64 14.43 -26.82
CA ALA A 309 -44.72 14.08 -27.91
C ALA A 309 -45.43 13.52 -29.15
N THR A 310 -46.54 12.80 -28.97
CA THR A 310 -47.19 12.01 -30.04
C THR A 310 -48.67 12.35 -30.25
N GLY A 311 -49.31 13.02 -29.29
CA GLY A 311 -50.75 13.27 -29.29
C GLY A 311 -51.61 12.08 -28.81
N GLU A 312 -51.00 10.93 -28.53
CA GLU A 312 -51.71 9.74 -28.04
C GLU A 312 -52.21 9.93 -26.59
N GLU A 313 -53.47 9.61 -26.35
CA GLU A 313 -54.07 9.55 -25.01
C GLU A 313 -54.12 8.10 -24.54
N ILE A 314 -53.25 7.75 -23.60
CA ILE A 314 -53.14 6.41 -23.03
C ILE A 314 -53.11 6.50 -21.51
N SER A 315 -53.72 5.53 -20.82
CA SER A 315 -53.63 5.47 -19.36
C SER A 315 -52.26 4.98 -18.88
N ALA A 316 -51.92 5.21 -17.61
CA ALA A 316 -50.66 4.74 -17.04
C ALA A 316 -50.57 3.20 -16.97
N GLU A 317 -51.71 2.52 -16.76
CA GLU A 317 -51.77 1.05 -16.70
C GLU A 317 -51.63 0.44 -18.11
N GLU A 318 -52.27 1.02 -19.13
CA GLU A 318 -52.13 0.55 -20.51
C GLU A 318 -50.72 0.81 -21.07
N LEU A 319 -50.10 1.93 -20.69
CA LEU A 319 -48.77 2.31 -21.17
C LEU A 319 -47.64 1.48 -20.56
N GLY A 320 -47.78 1.05 -19.29
CA GLY A 320 -46.67 0.48 -18.52
C GLY A 320 -47.08 -0.21 -17.23
N GLY A 321 -48.29 -0.76 -17.17
CA GLY A 321 -48.81 -1.47 -16.00
C GLY A 321 -48.27 -2.89 -15.86
N ALA A 322 -48.78 -3.60 -14.84
CA ALA A 322 -48.36 -4.96 -14.54
C ALA A 322 -48.73 -5.96 -15.66
N ASP A 323 -49.91 -5.79 -16.25
CA ASP A 323 -50.40 -6.67 -17.31
C ASP A 323 -49.50 -6.59 -18.56
N LEU A 324 -49.08 -5.37 -18.96
CA LEU A 324 -48.15 -5.17 -20.07
C LEU A 324 -46.76 -5.75 -19.79
N HIS A 325 -46.21 -5.51 -18.60
CA HIS A 325 -44.82 -5.90 -18.31
C HIS A 325 -44.61 -7.38 -17.99
N CYS A 326 -45.61 -8.06 -17.41
CA CYS A 326 -45.56 -9.50 -17.21
C CYS A 326 -46.14 -10.31 -18.38
N GLY A 327 -47.06 -9.74 -19.17
CA GLY A 327 -47.76 -10.46 -20.24
C GLY A 327 -47.14 -10.28 -21.64
N GLU A 328 -46.56 -9.12 -21.93
CA GLU A 328 -46.14 -8.76 -23.29
C GLU A 328 -44.66 -8.40 -23.40
N SER A 329 -44.20 -7.40 -22.64
CA SER A 329 -42.84 -6.86 -22.82
C SER A 329 -41.74 -7.62 -22.08
N GLY A 330 -42.08 -8.34 -20.99
CA GLY A 330 -41.11 -9.09 -20.19
C GLY A 330 -40.16 -8.22 -19.37
N VAL A 331 -40.50 -6.95 -19.10
CA VAL A 331 -39.68 -6.05 -18.25
C VAL A 331 -39.71 -6.46 -16.78
N THR A 332 -40.78 -7.13 -16.34
CA THR A 332 -40.95 -7.60 -14.97
C THR A 332 -41.37 -9.06 -14.93
N ASP A 333 -40.80 -9.82 -14.00
CA ASP A 333 -40.87 -11.29 -13.97
C ASP A 333 -42.06 -11.82 -13.17
N TYR A 334 -42.47 -11.12 -12.11
CA TYR A 334 -43.51 -11.59 -11.21
C TYR A 334 -44.68 -10.61 -11.07
N TYR A 335 -45.88 -11.15 -11.22
CA TYR A 335 -47.14 -10.43 -11.13
C TYR A 335 -47.73 -10.49 -9.72
N ALA A 336 -47.76 -9.35 -9.03
CA ALA A 336 -48.37 -9.23 -7.69
C ALA A 336 -49.75 -8.57 -7.76
N VAL A 337 -50.69 -9.00 -6.89
CA VAL A 337 -52.06 -8.47 -6.88
C VAL A 337 -52.27 -7.34 -5.88
N ASN A 338 -51.33 -7.18 -4.93
CA ASN A 338 -51.26 -6.09 -3.96
C ASN A 338 -49.86 -6.08 -3.30
N ASP A 339 -49.61 -5.07 -2.48
CA ASP A 339 -48.34 -4.89 -1.76
C ASP A 339 -47.94 -6.12 -0.93
N LYS A 340 -48.88 -6.74 -0.20
CA LYS A 340 -48.58 -7.93 0.62
C LYS A 340 -48.13 -9.13 -0.23
N HIS A 341 -48.80 -9.36 -1.36
CA HIS A 341 -48.41 -10.42 -2.29
C HIS A 341 -47.02 -10.15 -2.87
N ALA A 342 -46.71 -8.89 -3.21
CA ALA A 342 -45.39 -8.53 -3.73
C ALA A 342 -44.27 -8.77 -2.71
N LEU A 343 -44.51 -8.45 -1.44
CA LEU A 343 -43.52 -8.70 -0.37
C LEU A 343 -43.34 -10.20 -0.10
N TYR A 344 -44.40 -11.00 -0.18
CA TYR A 344 -44.30 -12.45 -0.12
C TYR A 344 -43.42 -13.01 -1.27
N LEU A 345 -43.65 -12.54 -2.50
CA LEU A 345 -42.82 -12.92 -3.65
C LEU A 345 -41.37 -12.46 -3.47
N ALA A 346 -41.13 -11.27 -2.93
CA ALA A 346 -39.79 -10.78 -2.67
C ALA A 346 -39.04 -11.68 -1.66
N ARG A 347 -39.70 -12.05 -0.55
CA ARG A 347 -39.16 -13.02 0.41
C ARG A 347 -38.86 -14.37 -0.24
N SER A 348 -39.70 -14.81 -1.17
CA SER A 348 -39.54 -16.06 -1.92
C SER A 348 -38.33 -16.00 -2.86
N CYS A 349 -38.10 -14.87 -3.53
CA CYS A 349 -36.93 -14.64 -4.39
C CYS A 349 -35.64 -14.73 -3.57
N ILE A 350 -35.60 -14.09 -2.39
CA ILE A 350 -34.43 -14.15 -1.49
C ILE A 350 -34.21 -15.56 -0.92
N ALA A 351 -35.29 -16.28 -0.62
CA ALA A 351 -35.20 -17.68 -0.18
C ALA A 351 -34.64 -18.61 -1.26
N GLY A 352 -34.89 -18.30 -2.54
CA GLY A 352 -34.40 -19.07 -3.70
C GLY A 352 -32.94 -18.84 -4.07
N LEU A 353 -32.24 -17.89 -3.44
CA LEU A 353 -30.80 -17.66 -3.66
C LEU A 353 -29.97 -18.85 -3.16
N GLU A 354 -28.79 -19.07 -3.73
CA GLU A 354 -27.88 -20.15 -3.30
C GLU A 354 -27.60 -20.09 -1.79
N PRO A 355 -27.57 -21.23 -1.06
CA PRO A 355 -27.35 -21.25 0.39
C PRO A 355 -26.20 -20.34 0.78
N ASN A 356 -26.42 -19.52 1.80
CA ASN A 356 -25.36 -18.67 2.33
C ASN A 356 -24.19 -19.60 2.70
N GLN A 357 -22.98 -19.36 2.18
CA GLN A 357 -21.82 -20.15 2.57
C GLN A 357 -21.68 -20.10 4.10
N GLU A 358 -21.04 -21.09 4.74
CA GLU A 358 -20.87 -21.16 6.20
C GLU A 358 -20.09 -19.93 6.72
N HIS A 359 -20.77 -18.80 6.86
CA HIS A 359 -20.24 -17.58 7.44
C HIS A 359 -20.49 -17.63 8.94
N MET A 360 -19.46 -17.28 9.70
CA MET A 360 -19.50 -17.25 11.16
C MET A 360 -20.77 -16.56 11.64
N SER A 361 -21.69 -17.31 12.24
CA SER A 361 -22.83 -16.74 12.94
C SER A 361 -22.33 -16.07 14.22
N PHE A 362 -23.08 -15.09 14.72
CA PHE A 362 -22.85 -14.62 16.08
C PHE A 362 -22.90 -15.79 17.06
N ASP A 363 -22.04 -15.75 18.07
CA ASP A 363 -22.05 -16.75 19.12
C ASP A 363 -23.26 -16.45 20.02
N PRO A 364 -24.30 -17.32 20.05
CA PRO A 364 -25.43 -17.13 20.96
C PRO A 364 -25.02 -17.20 22.44
N LYS A 365 -23.77 -17.60 22.73
CA LYS A 365 -23.18 -17.66 24.07
C LYS A 365 -22.22 -16.48 24.36
N ALA A 366 -22.21 -15.44 23.53
CA ALA A 366 -21.41 -14.25 23.79
C ALA A 366 -21.83 -13.61 25.13
N ASP A 367 -20.86 -13.36 26.01
CA ASP A 367 -21.11 -12.71 27.29
C ASP A 367 -21.58 -11.26 27.10
N GLU A 368 -22.61 -10.85 27.83
CA GLU A 368 -22.93 -9.43 27.93
C GLU A 368 -21.84 -8.66 28.70
N PRO A 369 -21.70 -7.34 28.48
CA PRO A 369 -20.82 -6.49 29.28
C PRO A 369 -21.21 -6.56 30.77
N ILE A 370 -20.23 -6.43 31.66
CA ILE A 370 -20.44 -6.46 33.11
C ILE A 370 -21.20 -5.21 33.58
N TYR A 371 -20.96 -4.07 32.92
CA TYR A 371 -21.53 -2.77 33.26
C TYR A 371 -22.68 -2.40 32.32
N SER A 372 -23.67 -1.66 32.83
CA SER A 372 -24.83 -1.28 32.03
C SER A 372 -24.45 -0.30 30.92
N ALA A 373 -25.04 -0.47 29.73
CA ALA A 373 -24.89 0.46 28.62
C ALA A 373 -25.49 1.85 28.93
N ASP A 374 -26.48 1.95 29.83
CA ASP A 374 -27.07 3.23 30.22
C ASP A 374 -26.05 4.13 30.96
N GLU A 375 -25.05 3.54 31.62
CA GLU A 375 -24.02 4.30 32.34
C GLU A 375 -23.14 5.15 31.41
N ILE A 376 -23.11 4.85 30.09
CA ILE A 376 -22.39 5.64 29.08
C ILE A 376 -22.81 7.12 29.14
N TYR A 377 -24.09 7.39 29.42
CA TYR A 377 -24.60 8.75 29.52
C TYR A 377 -23.91 9.56 30.63
N GLY A 378 -23.76 8.97 31.82
CA GLY A 378 -23.12 9.61 32.97
C GLY A 378 -21.59 9.72 32.88
N ILE A 379 -20.96 8.94 32.00
CA ILE A 379 -19.51 8.99 31.77
C ILE A 379 -19.15 10.13 30.81
N VAL A 380 -19.85 10.20 29.68
CA VAL A 380 -19.43 11.03 28.55
C VAL A 380 -20.05 12.43 28.66
N GLY A 381 -21.33 12.52 29.01
CA GLY A 381 -22.09 13.77 29.03
C GLY A 381 -22.14 14.50 27.68
N SER A 382 -22.63 15.74 27.69
CA SER A 382 -22.70 16.59 26.47
C SER A 382 -21.52 17.57 26.34
N ASN A 383 -20.74 17.78 27.42
CA ASN A 383 -19.67 18.77 27.44
C ASN A 383 -18.35 18.21 26.89
N LEU A 384 -18.05 18.52 25.64
CA LEU A 384 -16.84 18.09 24.94
C LEU A 384 -15.52 18.66 25.51
N LYS A 385 -15.56 19.65 26.41
CA LYS A 385 -14.36 20.18 27.08
C LYS A 385 -13.92 19.30 28.26
N LYS A 386 -14.80 18.46 28.81
CA LYS A 386 -14.46 17.52 29.89
C LYS A 386 -13.78 16.29 29.29
N THR A 387 -12.66 15.88 29.87
CA THR A 387 -11.98 14.62 29.52
C THR A 387 -12.53 13.47 30.35
N TYR A 388 -12.59 12.28 29.75
CA TYR A 388 -12.96 11.02 30.41
C TYR A 388 -12.07 9.90 29.88
N ASP A 389 -11.95 8.79 30.61
CA ASP A 389 -11.22 7.61 30.13
C ASP A 389 -12.09 6.82 29.16
N VAL A 390 -11.66 6.71 27.90
CA VAL A 390 -12.40 5.98 26.87
C VAL A 390 -12.53 4.48 27.16
N ARG A 391 -11.70 3.91 28.05
CA ARG A 391 -11.84 2.53 28.53
C ARG A 391 -13.20 2.28 29.19
N GLU A 392 -13.79 3.29 29.82
CA GLU A 392 -15.11 3.19 30.44
C GLU A 392 -16.22 3.01 29.39
N VAL A 393 -16.06 3.57 28.20
CA VAL A 393 -16.95 3.30 27.06
C VAL A 393 -16.72 1.89 26.54
N ILE A 394 -15.45 1.48 26.36
CA ILE A 394 -15.09 0.13 25.88
C ILE A 394 -15.68 -0.95 26.79
N ALA A 395 -15.58 -0.77 28.11
CA ALA A 395 -16.10 -1.72 29.10
C ALA A 395 -17.61 -1.99 28.98
N ARG A 396 -18.38 -1.06 28.40
CA ARG A 396 -19.85 -1.15 28.26
C ARG A 396 -20.30 -1.63 26.89
N ILE A 397 -19.38 -1.84 25.95
CA ILE A 397 -19.71 -2.30 24.59
C ILE A 397 -19.12 -3.68 24.25
N VAL A 398 -18.05 -4.12 24.92
CA VAL A 398 -17.37 -5.40 24.63
C VAL A 398 -17.84 -6.54 25.53
N ASP A 399 -17.75 -7.78 25.03
CA ASP A 399 -18.24 -8.97 25.73
C ASP A 399 -17.52 -9.19 27.06
N GLY A 400 -18.30 -9.38 28.13
CA GLY A 400 -17.78 -9.52 29.50
C GLY A 400 -16.87 -8.38 29.95
N SER A 401 -16.97 -7.21 29.32
CA SER A 401 -16.09 -6.05 29.56
C SER A 401 -14.59 -6.36 29.41
N ARG A 402 -14.23 -7.41 28.65
CA ARG A 402 -12.84 -7.86 28.48
C ARG A 402 -12.13 -7.10 27.37
N PHE A 403 -10.98 -6.53 27.72
CA PHE A 403 -10.16 -5.76 26.78
C PHE A 403 -8.69 -6.06 27.02
N HIS A 404 -8.01 -6.54 25.99
CA HIS A 404 -6.57 -6.78 26.05
C HIS A 404 -5.85 -5.60 25.41
N GLU A 405 -5.43 -4.67 26.25
CA GLU A 405 -4.80 -3.43 25.81
C GLU A 405 -3.40 -3.68 25.22
N PHE A 406 -3.17 -3.10 24.04
CA PHE A 406 -1.89 -3.13 23.35
C PHE A 406 -1.12 -1.85 23.63
N LYS A 407 0.15 -1.98 23.99
CA LYS A 407 1.03 -0.82 24.28
C LYS A 407 0.38 0.17 25.26
N GLU A 408 -0.16 -0.33 26.36
CA GLU A 408 -0.84 0.46 27.39
C GLU A 408 0.01 1.66 27.85
N ARG A 409 1.31 1.46 28.08
CA ARG A 409 2.26 2.47 28.58
C ARG A 409 3.01 3.26 27.49
N TYR A 410 2.51 3.28 26.25
CA TYR A 410 3.17 3.99 25.14
C TYR A 410 2.13 4.67 24.26
N GLY A 411 2.24 5.99 24.04
CA GLY A 411 1.24 6.74 23.29
C GLY A 411 -0.16 6.63 23.92
N GLU A 412 -0.25 6.94 25.22
CA GLU A 412 -1.44 6.69 26.06
C GLU A 412 -2.69 7.47 25.63
N THR A 413 -2.52 8.53 24.84
CA THR A 413 -3.64 9.30 24.28
C THR A 413 -4.36 8.60 23.13
N LEU A 414 -3.85 7.46 22.66
CA LEU A 414 -4.55 6.52 21.79
C LEU A 414 -4.58 5.14 22.44
N VAL A 415 -5.73 4.76 22.97
CA VAL A 415 -5.97 3.42 23.51
C VAL A 415 -6.18 2.47 22.35
N THR A 416 -5.44 1.37 22.33
CA THR A 416 -5.62 0.31 21.34
C THR A 416 -5.64 -1.05 21.99
N GLY A 417 -6.41 -2.00 21.46
CA GLY A 417 -6.47 -3.33 22.06
C GLY A 417 -7.50 -4.23 21.41
N PHE A 418 -7.48 -5.49 21.82
CA PHE A 418 -8.36 -6.53 21.27
C PHE A 418 -9.52 -6.81 22.21
N ALA A 419 -10.70 -7.03 21.64
CA ALA A 419 -11.90 -7.43 22.36
C ALA A 419 -12.77 -8.35 21.51
N THR A 420 -13.91 -8.77 22.04
CA THR A 420 -14.99 -9.38 21.25
C THR A 420 -16.29 -8.60 21.41
N ILE A 421 -17.10 -8.56 20.36
CA ILE A 421 -18.46 -8.02 20.36
C ILE A 421 -19.36 -9.08 19.73
N TYR A 422 -20.33 -9.60 20.49
CA TYR A 422 -21.15 -10.75 20.09
C TYR A 422 -20.31 -11.97 19.64
N GLY A 423 -19.16 -12.18 20.27
CA GLY A 423 -18.21 -13.26 19.95
C GLY A 423 -17.25 -12.94 18.79
N GLN A 424 -17.51 -11.89 18.01
CA GLN A 424 -16.62 -11.48 16.93
C GLN A 424 -15.42 -10.71 17.47
N ARG A 425 -14.21 -11.17 17.14
CA ARG A 425 -12.97 -10.48 17.52
C ARG A 425 -12.83 -9.16 16.78
N VAL A 426 -12.53 -8.09 17.52
CA VAL A 426 -12.34 -6.74 17.00
C VAL A 426 -11.05 -6.12 17.54
N GLY A 427 -10.41 -5.28 16.73
CA GLY A 427 -9.32 -4.41 17.14
C GLY A 427 -9.86 -3.00 17.33
N ILE A 428 -9.74 -2.45 18.54
CA ILE A 428 -10.29 -1.13 18.88
C ILE A 428 -9.17 -0.10 18.88
N LEU A 429 -9.41 1.06 18.28
CA LEU A 429 -8.60 2.27 18.44
C LEU A 429 -9.51 3.39 18.97
N ALA A 430 -9.17 3.95 20.12
CA ALA A 430 -10.02 4.89 20.83
C ALA A 430 -9.22 6.07 21.36
N ASN A 431 -9.68 7.29 21.09
CA ASN A 431 -8.97 8.49 21.54
C ASN A 431 -9.18 8.73 23.04
N ASN A 432 -8.09 9.08 23.72
CA ASN A 432 -8.07 9.46 25.13
C ASN A 432 -7.33 10.82 25.32
N GLY A 433 -7.26 11.63 24.26
CA GLY A 433 -6.52 12.90 24.21
C GLY A 433 -6.08 13.26 22.79
N VAL A 434 -5.19 14.25 22.68
CA VAL A 434 -4.54 14.67 21.42
C VAL A 434 -3.60 13.58 20.89
N LEU A 435 -3.41 13.48 19.59
CA LEU A 435 -2.47 12.50 19.01
C LEU A 435 -1.02 13.03 19.00
N PHE A 436 -0.13 12.30 19.67
CA PHE A 436 1.32 12.49 19.58
C PHE A 436 1.96 11.53 18.54
N ALA A 437 3.26 11.69 18.28
CA ALA A 437 4.00 10.84 17.34
C ALA A 437 3.98 9.37 17.77
N GLU A 438 4.12 9.11 19.07
CA GLU A 438 4.03 7.80 19.72
C GLU A 438 2.65 7.18 19.50
N SER A 439 1.60 7.98 19.62
CA SER A 439 0.22 7.54 19.42
C SER A 439 0.00 7.13 17.96
N ALA A 440 0.50 7.92 17.01
CA ALA A 440 0.39 7.60 15.59
C ALA A 440 1.18 6.33 15.21
N MET A 441 2.38 6.15 15.77
CA MET A 441 3.17 4.92 15.59
C MET A 441 2.51 3.70 16.22
N LYS A 442 1.93 3.85 17.42
CA LYS A 442 1.14 2.80 18.09
C LYS A 442 -0.06 2.40 17.24
N GLY A 443 -0.84 3.37 16.75
CA GLY A 443 -2.00 3.12 15.91
C GLY A 443 -1.64 2.44 14.59
N ALA A 444 -0.59 2.90 13.91
CA ALA A 444 -0.11 2.28 12.66
C ALA A 444 0.26 0.80 12.88
N HIS A 445 1.11 0.52 13.87
CA HIS A 445 1.52 -0.87 14.19
C HIS A 445 0.30 -1.73 14.61
N PHE A 446 -0.62 -1.18 15.39
CA PHE A 446 -1.81 -1.93 15.79
C PHE A 446 -2.72 -2.29 14.60
N ILE A 447 -2.87 -1.37 13.64
CA ILE A 447 -3.59 -1.64 12.38
C ILE A 447 -2.88 -2.72 11.57
N GLU A 448 -1.56 -2.69 11.47
CA GLU A 448 -0.77 -3.75 10.80
C GLU A 448 -1.02 -5.13 11.42
N LEU A 449 -1.06 -5.22 12.76
CA LEU A 449 -1.37 -6.46 13.47
C LEU A 449 -2.79 -6.95 13.17
N CYS A 450 -3.78 -6.05 13.16
CA CYS A 450 -5.15 -6.41 12.84
C CYS A 450 -5.28 -6.87 11.39
N CYS A 451 -4.63 -6.17 10.45
CA CYS A 451 -4.60 -6.54 9.03
C CYS A 451 -3.96 -7.91 8.81
N GLN A 452 -2.81 -8.17 9.45
CA GLN A 452 -2.11 -9.46 9.36
C GLN A 452 -3.01 -10.62 9.86
N ARG A 453 -3.84 -10.35 10.86
CA ARG A 453 -4.69 -11.36 11.52
C ARG A 453 -6.13 -11.38 10.99
N LYS A 454 -6.44 -10.55 9.98
CA LYS A 454 -7.79 -10.36 9.43
C LYS A 454 -8.83 -10.01 10.50
N ILE A 455 -8.45 -9.15 11.45
CA ILE A 455 -9.31 -8.67 12.53
C ILE A 455 -9.94 -7.34 12.11
N PRO A 456 -11.27 -7.22 12.10
CA PRO A 456 -11.98 -5.95 11.88
C PRO A 456 -11.59 -4.87 12.88
N LEU A 457 -11.64 -3.61 12.43
CA LEU A 457 -11.24 -2.44 13.20
C LEU A 457 -12.46 -1.61 13.62
N LEU A 458 -12.47 -1.20 14.89
CA LEU A 458 -13.42 -0.24 15.46
C LEU A 458 -12.67 1.03 15.88
N PHE A 459 -13.10 2.18 15.35
CA PHE A 459 -12.57 3.48 15.71
C PHE A 459 -13.58 4.24 16.58
N LEU A 460 -13.18 4.62 17.79
CA LEU A 460 -13.97 5.46 18.69
C LEU A 460 -13.35 6.87 18.72
N GLN A 461 -13.99 7.80 17.99
CA GLN A 461 -13.45 9.15 17.80
C GLN A 461 -13.87 10.09 18.92
N ASN A 462 -12.85 10.59 19.63
CA ASN A 462 -12.94 11.75 20.52
C ASN A 462 -11.63 12.54 20.42
N ILE A 463 -11.41 13.17 19.27
CA ILE A 463 -10.14 13.75 18.87
C ILE A 463 -10.24 15.23 18.54
N THR A 464 -9.39 16.02 19.20
CA THR A 464 -9.22 17.47 18.98
C THR A 464 -8.14 17.80 17.94
N GLY A 465 -7.26 16.85 17.63
CA GLY A 465 -6.22 17.00 16.61
C GLY A 465 -4.91 16.33 17.01
N PHE A 466 -3.85 16.64 16.26
CA PHE A 466 -2.48 16.28 16.61
C PHE A 466 -1.86 17.34 17.51
N MET A 467 -0.85 16.96 18.29
CA MET A 467 -0.03 17.91 19.04
C MET A 467 0.65 18.89 18.08
N VAL A 468 0.67 20.17 18.46
CA VAL A 468 1.29 21.27 17.70
C VAL A 468 2.47 21.87 18.46
N GLY A 469 3.39 22.50 17.74
CA GLY A 469 4.57 23.16 18.31
C GLY A 469 5.86 22.74 17.60
N ARG A 470 6.91 23.56 17.73
CA ARG A 470 8.21 23.32 17.08
C ARG A 470 8.77 21.93 17.40
N ASP A 471 8.69 21.50 18.66
CA ASP A 471 9.23 20.21 19.11
C ASP A 471 8.47 19.04 18.49
N ALA A 472 7.14 19.13 18.36
CA ALA A 472 6.33 18.12 17.69
C ALA A 472 6.68 18.03 16.19
N GLU A 473 6.81 19.18 15.52
CA GLU A 473 7.17 19.25 14.10
C GLU A 473 8.59 18.72 13.84
N ALA A 474 9.58 19.15 14.62
CA ALA A 474 10.96 18.68 14.53
C ALA A 474 11.07 17.19 14.88
N GLY A 475 10.29 16.72 15.85
CA GLY A 475 10.12 15.30 16.18
C GLY A 475 9.42 14.48 15.09
N GLY A 476 8.91 15.12 14.04
CA GLY A 476 8.31 14.47 12.88
C GLY A 476 6.85 14.06 13.08
N ILE A 477 6.06 14.82 13.85
CA ILE A 477 4.63 14.54 14.05
C ILE A 477 3.90 14.30 12.72
N ALA A 478 4.23 15.06 11.67
CA ALA A 478 3.69 14.88 10.32
C ALA A 478 4.03 13.51 9.71
N LYS A 479 5.29 13.06 9.75
CA LYS A 479 5.69 11.74 9.22
C LYS A 479 5.15 10.59 10.05
N HIS A 480 4.90 10.78 11.33
CA HIS A 480 4.30 9.75 12.20
C HIS A 480 2.77 9.68 11.99
N GLY A 481 2.09 10.83 11.92
CA GLY A 481 0.69 10.92 11.50
C GLY A 481 0.44 10.32 10.12
N ALA A 482 1.35 10.55 9.17
CA ALA A 482 1.28 9.96 7.83
C ALA A 482 1.35 8.42 7.85
N LYS A 483 2.06 7.80 8.81
CA LYS A 483 2.07 6.33 8.96
C LYS A 483 0.69 5.83 9.39
N LEU A 484 0.08 6.48 10.40
CA LEU A 484 -1.27 6.12 10.85
C LEU A 484 -2.27 6.22 9.69
N VAL A 485 -2.27 7.34 8.98
CA VAL A 485 -3.17 7.58 7.85
C VAL A 485 -2.94 6.58 6.71
N THR A 486 -1.68 6.24 6.41
CA THR A 486 -1.35 5.20 5.41
C THR A 486 -1.90 3.84 5.83
N ALA A 487 -1.75 3.49 7.11
CA ALA A 487 -2.26 2.22 7.64
C ALA A 487 -3.80 2.16 7.55
N VAL A 488 -4.50 3.23 7.95
CA VAL A 488 -5.96 3.33 7.87
C VAL A 488 -6.47 3.23 6.43
N ALA A 489 -5.82 3.95 5.50
CA ALA A 489 -6.22 3.99 4.11
C ALA A 489 -6.05 2.63 3.42
N CYS A 490 -4.94 1.93 3.66
CA CYS A 490 -4.63 0.67 2.99
C CYS A 490 -5.27 -0.56 3.63
N ALA A 491 -5.72 -0.47 4.89
CA ALA A 491 -6.32 -1.60 5.60
C ALA A 491 -7.58 -2.12 4.88
N ASN A 492 -7.53 -3.40 4.46
CA ASN A 492 -8.62 -4.10 3.78
C ASN A 492 -9.57 -4.84 4.72
N VAL A 493 -9.21 -4.96 6.01
CA VAL A 493 -10.13 -5.44 7.05
C VAL A 493 -11.34 -4.50 7.17
N PRO A 494 -12.53 -4.99 7.56
CA PRO A 494 -13.68 -4.11 7.78
C PRO A 494 -13.36 -3.05 8.84
N LYS A 495 -13.69 -1.80 8.54
CA LYS A 495 -13.49 -0.64 9.43
C LYS A 495 -14.84 -0.04 9.78
N ILE A 496 -15.12 0.14 11.06
CA ILE A 496 -16.32 0.83 11.55
C ILE A 496 -15.89 1.97 12.46
N THR A 497 -16.56 3.12 12.33
CA THR A 497 -16.23 4.32 13.10
C THR A 497 -17.45 4.79 13.87
N VAL A 498 -17.26 5.16 15.15
CA VAL A 498 -18.27 5.83 15.98
C VAL A 498 -17.68 7.11 16.54
N LEU A 499 -18.32 8.26 16.26
CA LEU A 499 -17.96 9.55 16.84
C LEU A 499 -18.65 9.67 18.19
N ILE A 500 -17.85 9.53 19.25
CA ILE A 500 -18.30 9.56 20.65
C ILE A 500 -18.03 10.92 21.34
N GLY A 501 -17.35 11.83 20.63
CA GLY A 501 -17.04 13.18 21.08
C GLY A 501 -16.61 14.09 19.93
N GLY A 502 -15.45 14.73 20.06
CA GLY A 502 -14.90 15.59 19.02
C GLY A 502 -14.35 14.80 17.81
N SER A 503 -14.47 15.35 16.61
CA SER A 503 -13.82 14.86 15.39
C SER A 503 -13.30 16.04 14.59
N TYR A 504 -12.09 16.49 14.93
CA TYR A 504 -11.52 17.72 14.41
C TYR A 504 -10.26 17.51 13.56
N GLY A 505 -10.20 18.22 12.43
CA GLY A 505 -9.00 18.35 11.59
C GLY A 505 -8.36 17.03 11.17
N ALA A 506 -7.03 16.96 11.22
CA ALA A 506 -6.28 15.76 10.84
C ALA A 506 -6.56 14.55 11.75
N GLY A 507 -7.10 14.76 12.96
CA GLY A 507 -7.53 13.68 13.84
C GLY A 507 -8.65 12.83 13.22
N ASN A 508 -9.60 13.47 12.53
CA ASN A 508 -10.66 12.78 11.77
C ASN A 508 -10.05 11.78 10.76
N TYR A 509 -8.96 12.18 10.11
CA TYR A 509 -8.30 11.37 9.09
C TYR A 509 -7.59 10.16 9.69
N GLY A 510 -6.77 10.39 10.73
CA GLY A 510 -6.03 9.33 11.42
C GLY A 510 -6.93 8.30 12.11
N MET A 511 -8.18 8.66 12.43
CA MET A 511 -9.14 7.80 13.10
C MET A 511 -10.24 7.26 12.17
N CYS A 512 -9.98 7.18 10.87
CA CYS A 512 -10.90 6.59 9.88
C CYS A 512 -12.26 7.30 9.74
N GLY A 513 -12.25 8.63 9.61
CA GLY A 513 -13.43 9.41 9.23
C GLY A 513 -13.94 9.06 7.83
N ARG A 514 -15.04 9.70 7.40
CA ARG A 514 -15.78 9.35 6.16
C ARG A 514 -14.89 9.26 4.91
N GLY A 515 -13.87 10.11 4.78
CA GLY A 515 -12.94 10.11 3.64
C GLY A 515 -12.06 8.85 3.51
N TYR A 516 -12.02 7.99 4.53
CA TYR A 516 -11.21 6.76 4.56
C TYR A 516 -12.03 5.49 4.30
N SER A 517 -13.26 5.66 3.82
CA SER A 517 -14.19 4.59 3.41
C SER A 517 -14.35 3.48 4.47
N PRO A 518 -14.68 3.81 5.74
CA PRO A 518 -15.17 2.80 6.67
C PRO A 518 -16.51 2.21 6.15
N ARG A 519 -16.75 0.94 6.46
CA ARG A 519 -18.01 0.24 6.16
C ARG A 519 -19.20 1.00 6.72
N TYR A 520 -19.06 1.52 7.94
CA TYR A 520 -20.05 2.34 8.60
C TYR A 520 -19.40 3.47 9.40
N VAL A 521 -20.07 4.64 9.44
CA VAL A 521 -19.77 5.74 10.36
C VAL A 521 -21.02 6.09 11.14
N PHE A 522 -20.99 6.03 12.46
CA PHE A 522 -22.09 6.50 13.30
C PHE A 522 -21.65 7.68 14.15
N MET A 523 -22.61 8.48 14.60
CA MET A 523 -22.38 9.62 15.48
C MET A 523 -23.25 9.54 16.73
N TRP A 524 -22.73 9.96 17.87
CA TRP A 524 -23.54 10.23 19.05
C TRP A 524 -24.13 11.65 19.01
N PRO A 525 -25.25 11.93 19.70
CA PRO A 525 -25.91 13.23 19.67
C PRO A 525 -25.09 14.36 20.31
N ASN A 526 -24.13 14.05 21.18
CA ASN A 526 -23.20 15.03 21.76
C ASN A 526 -22.00 15.37 20.84
N SER A 527 -21.71 14.52 19.84
CA SER A 527 -20.49 14.64 19.04
C SER A 527 -20.43 15.94 18.22
N ARG A 528 -19.24 16.33 17.77
CA ARG A 528 -19.04 17.48 16.88
C ARG A 528 -18.00 17.16 15.82
N ILE A 529 -18.23 17.59 14.59
CA ILE A 529 -17.31 17.35 13.47
C ILE A 529 -17.05 18.63 12.67
N SER A 530 -15.78 19.03 12.54
CA SER A 530 -15.41 20.20 11.73
C SER A 530 -13.91 20.19 11.40
N VAL A 531 -13.47 21.11 10.54
CA VAL A 531 -12.05 21.24 10.18
C VAL A 531 -11.16 21.61 11.38
N MET A 532 -11.71 22.36 12.34
CA MET A 532 -11.10 22.70 13.64
C MET A 532 -12.20 23.18 14.60
N GLY A 533 -11.89 23.36 15.89
CA GLY A 533 -12.86 23.90 16.86
C GLY A 533 -13.28 25.34 16.51
N GLY A 534 -14.55 25.70 16.75
CA GLY A 534 -15.07 27.03 16.42
C GLY A 534 -14.31 28.18 17.10
N GLU A 535 -13.99 28.01 18.38
CA GLU A 535 -13.18 28.97 19.16
C GLU A 535 -11.77 29.12 18.55
N GLN A 536 -11.16 28.02 18.07
CA GLN A 536 -9.86 28.06 17.41
C GLN A 536 -9.92 28.80 16.07
N ALA A 537 -10.93 28.53 15.25
CA ALA A 537 -11.14 29.21 13.97
C ALA A 537 -11.35 30.72 14.15
N ALA A 538 -12.17 31.10 15.12
CA ALA A 538 -12.45 32.49 15.45
C ALA A 538 -11.18 33.22 15.95
N ASN A 539 -10.38 32.58 16.80
CA ASN A 539 -9.11 33.13 17.28
C ASN A 539 -8.11 33.35 16.14
N VAL A 540 -7.95 32.39 15.22
CA VAL A 540 -7.03 32.53 14.08
C VAL A 540 -7.44 33.68 13.16
N LEU A 541 -8.73 33.80 12.84
CA LEU A 541 -9.25 34.90 12.02
C LEU A 541 -9.06 36.26 12.71
N SER A 542 -9.32 36.33 14.02
CA SER A 542 -9.06 37.52 14.84
C SER A 542 -7.58 37.93 14.77
N THR A 543 -6.65 37.00 14.98
CA THR A 543 -5.20 37.29 14.94
C THR A 543 -4.75 37.79 13.57
N VAL A 544 -5.15 37.12 12.48
CA VAL A 544 -4.81 37.55 11.11
C VAL A 544 -5.33 38.96 10.83
N GLN A 545 -6.55 39.26 11.28
CA GLN A 545 -7.15 40.56 11.03
C GLN A 545 -6.54 41.68 11.88
N LYS A 546 -6.20 41.39 13.15
CA LYS A 546 -5.40 42.27 14.01
C LYS A 546 -4.06 42.61 13.36
N GLU A 547 -3.33 41.62 12.83
CA GLU A 547 -2.05 41.85 12.15
C GLU A 547 -2.20 42.69 10.88
N LYS A 548 -3.22 42.40 10.06
CA LYS A 548 -3.52 43.18 8.86
C LYS A 548 -3.81 44.64 9.20
N LYS A 549 -4.67 44.88 10.18
CA LYS A 549 -5.04 46.23 10.63
C LYS A 549 -3.86 46.99 11.24
N LYS A 550 -3.01 46.30 11.99
CA LYS A 550 -1.75 46.84 12.50
C LYS A 550 -0.81 47.27 11.36
N ARG A 551 -0.72 46.49 10.27
CA ARG A 551 0.07 46.87 9.07
C ARG A 551 -0.55 48.06 8.32
N GLU A 552 -1.87 48.20 8.34
CA GLU A 552 -2.62 49.32 7.76
C GLU A 552 -2.61 50.58 8.66
N GLY A 553 -2.05 50.51 9.87
CA GLY A 553 -2.03 51.62 10.83
C GLY A 553 -3.40 51.95 11.45
N VAL A 554 -4.36 51.04 11.37
CA VAL A 554 -5.72 51.22 11.90
C VAL A 554 -5.85 50.54 13.26
N GLU A 555 -6.41 51.23 14.26
CA GLU A 555 -6.70 50.64 15.56
C GLU A 555 -7.79 49.56 15.45
N TRP A 556 -7.59 48.45 16.17
CA TRP A 556 -8.52 47.33 16.23
C TRP A 556 -9.12 47.25 17.64
N THR A 557 -10.42 47.47 17.74
CA THR A 557 -11.12 47.50 19.03
C THR A 557 -11.58 46.10 19.46
N GLU A 558 -11.74 45.90 20.77
CA GLU A 558 -12.26 44.64 21.33
C GLU A 558 -13.68 44.32 20.81
N LYS A 559 -14.48 45.36 20.55
CA LYS A 559 -15.82 45.19 19.99
C LYS A 559 -15.78 44.65 18.55
N GLU A 560 -14.91 45.19 17.70
CA GLU A 560 -14.70 44.66 16.34
C GLU A 560 -14.17 43.21 16.37
N ASP A 561 -13.37 42.86 17.37
CA ASP A 561 -12.91 41.50 17.58
C ASP A 561 -14.07 40.54 17.89
N GLN A 562 -14.95 40.93 18.82
CA GLN A 562 -16.11 40.13 19.19
C GLN A 562 -17.12 40.02 18.04
N ASP A 563 -17.37 41.11 17.32
CA ASP A 563 -18.27 41.16 16.16
C ASP A 563 -17.75 40.27 15.01
N LEU A 564 -16.43 40.05 14.91
CA LEU A 564 -15.83 39.09 13.98
C LEU A 564 -15.91 37.65 14.49
N ARG A 565 -15.60 37.41 15.76
CA ARG A 565 -15.46 36.07 16.34
C ARG A 565 -16.80 35.35 16.51
N LYS A 566 -17.80 36.04 17.07
CA LYS A 566 -19.07 35.43 17.45
C LYS A 566 -19.81 34.76 16.27
N PRO A 567 -19.93 35.39 15.08
CA PRO A 567 -20.56 34.73 13.92
C PRO A 567 -19.80 33.49 13.44
N VAL A 568 -18.46 33.47 13.60
CA VAL A 568 -17.64 32.31 13.24
C VAL A 568 -17.88 31.16 14.21
N GLU A 569 -17.89 31.44 15.51
CA GLU A 569 -18.16 30.43 16.55
C GLU A 569 -19.56 29.81 16.36
N GLU A 570 -20.59 30.64 16.14
CA GLU A 570 -21.96 30.20 15.90
C GLU A 570 -22.08 29.34 14.63
N LYS A 571 -21.40 29.75 13.54
CA LYS A 571 -21.37 28.99 12.29
C LYS A 571 -20.75 27.61 12.50
N PHE A 572 -19.61 27.53 13.18
CA PHE A 572 -18.92 26.26 13.42
C PHE A 572 -19.71 25.33 14.35
N GLU A 573 -20.42 25.88 15.34
CA GLU A 573 -21.30 25.08 16.21
C GLU A 573 -22.49 24.52 15.41
N GLN A 574 -23.09 25.33 14.53
CA GLN A 574 -24.19 24.90 13.67
C GLN A 574 -23.75 23.83 12.67
N GLU A 575 -22.66 24.08 11.93
CA GLU A 575 -22.17 23.18 10.88
C GLU A 575 -21.52 21.92 11.47
N GLY A 576 -21.00 21.99 12.71
CA GLY A 576 -20.42 20.87 13.42
C GLY A 576 -21.42 19.97 14.15
N HIS A 577 -22.68 20.39 14.27
CA HIS A 577 -23.72 19.64 14.97
C HIS A 577 -24.05 18.30 14.26
N PRO A 578 -24.31 17.19 14.99
CA PRO A 578 -24.58 15.88 14.37
C PRO A 578 -25.73 15.90 13.37
N TYR A 579 -26.76 16.70 13.61
CA TYR A 579 -27.88 16.84 12.66
C TYR A 579 -27.49 17.50 11.34
N PHE A 580 -26.55 18.45 11.35
CA PHE A 580 -26.07 19.08 10.13
C PHE A 580 -25.25 18.08 9.29
N ALA A 581 -24.40 17.31 9.98
CA ALA A 581 -23.56 16.26 9.40
C ALA A 581 -24.42 15.10 8.82
N SER A 582 -25.35 14.58 9.62
CA SER A 582 -26.20 13.44 9.23
C SER A 582 -27.22 13.80 8.16
N ALA A 583 -27.71 15.05 8.15
CA ALA A 583 -28.50 15.57 7.03
C ALA A 583 -27.76 15.47 5.69
N ARG A 584 -26.43 15.58 5.70
CA ARG A 584 -25.53 15.57 4.54
C ARG A 584 -24.83 14.23 4.31
N LEU A 585 -25.17 13.19 5.07
CA LEU A 585 -24.57 11.85 5.01
C LEU A 585 -23.06 11.85 5.28
N TRP A 586 -22.57 12.71 6.18
CA TRP A 586 -21.20 12.58 6.69
C TRP A 586 -21.06 11.34 7.58
N ASP A 587 -22.17 10.88 8.13
CA ASP A 587 -22.39 9.64 8.87
C ASP A 587 -23.60 8.86 8.31
N ASP A 588 -23.69 7.60 8.72
CA ASP A 588 -24.75 6.64 8.39
C ASP A 588 -25.88 6.65 9.43
N GLY A 589 -25.85 7.57 10.39
CA GLY A 589 -26.88 7.73 11.41
C GLY A 589 -26.34 8.31 12.72
N VAL A 590 -27.16 9.15 13.34
CA VAL A 590 -26.98 9.54 14.75
C VAL A 590 -27.68 8.48 15.60
N ILE A 591 -26.93 7.84 16.50
CA ILE A 591 -27.42 6.74 17.33
C ILE A 591 -27.43 7.13 18.80
N ASP A 592 -28.33 6.50 19.56
CA ASP A 592 -28.32 6.58 21.01
C ASP A 592 -27.03 5.92 21.54
N PRO A 593 -26.23 6.60 22.40
CA PRO A 593 -24.98 6.05 22.93
C PRO A 593 -25.10 4.64 23.53
N LYS A 594 -26.22 4.33 24.21
CA LYS A 594 -26.42 3.01 24.83
C LYS A 594 -26.66 1.88 23.82
N ASP A 595 -27.14 2.21 22.62
CA ASP A 595 -27.41 1.22 21.58
C ASP A 595 -26.18 0.91 20.73
N THR A 596 -25.04 1.57 21.00
CA THR A 596 -23.76 1.38 20.27
C THR A 596 -23.40 -0.10 20.13
N ARG A 597 -23.49 -0.91 21.20
CA ARG A 597 -23.18 -2.35 21.14
C ARG A 597 -24.06 -3.08 20.12
N LYS A 598 -25.38 -2.86 20.15
CA LYS A 598 -26.34 -3.50 19.23
C LYS A 598 -26.10 -3.09 17.79
N VAL A 599 -25.88 -1.79 17.56
CA VAL A 599 -25.57 -1.24 16.23
C VAL A 599 -24.27 -1.83 15.68
N LEU A 600 -23.23 -1.92 16.51
CA LEU A 600 -21.97 -2.57 16.13
C LEU A 600 -22.17 -4.05 15.83
N GLY A 601 -23.00 -4.76 16.59
CA GLY A 601 -23.40 -6.13 16.27
C GLY A 601 -23.94 -6.24 14.85
N LEU A 602 -25.03 -5.54 14.52
CA LEU A 602 -25.62 -5.61 13.19
C LEU A 602 -24.66 -5.19 12.07
N ALA A 603 -23.86 -4.15 12.31
CA ALA A 603 -22.87 -3.67 11.36
C ALA A 603 -21.74 -4.67 11.15
N PHE A 604 -21.23 -5.33 12.19
CA PHE A 604 -20.20 -6.35 12.03
C PHE A 604 -20.74 -7.63 11.39
N GLN A 605 -22.00 -8.00 11.66
CA GLN A 605 -22.66 -9.15 11.02
C GLN A 605 -22.64 -9.07 9.51
N SER A 606 -22.91 -7.87 8.99
CA SER A 606 -22.93 -7.63 7.55
C SER A 606 -21.53 -7.77 6.94
N THR A 607 -20.49 -7.39 7.67
CA THR A 607 -19.10 -7.50 7.19
C THR A 607 -18.61 -8.95 7.07
N LEU A 608 -19.26 -9.90 7.74
CA LEU A 608 -18.90 -11.33 7.71
C LEU A 608 -19.31 -12.04 6.42
N GLN A 609 -20.19 -11.43 5.61
CA GLN A 609 -20.68 -12.01 4.36
C GLN A 609 -19.63 -11.96 3.24
N LYS A 610 -18.55 -11.18 3.41
CA LYS A 610 -17.45 -11.08 2.44
C LYS A 610 -16.14 -11.58 3.08
N PRO A 611 -15.38 -12.47 2.40
CA PRO A 611 -14.03 -12.81 2.82
C PRO A 611 -13.12 -11.58 2.93
N ILE A 612 -12.25 -11.58 3.94
CA ILE A 612 -11.32 -10.47 4.18
C ILE A 612 -10.09 -10.61 3.27
N ASP A 613 -9.96 -9.67 2.34
CA ASP A 613 -8.84 -9.55 1.41
C ASP A 613 -7.53 -9.25 2.17
N ASP A 614 -6.40 -9.72 1.63
CA ASP A 614 -5.08 -9.41 2.19
C ASP A 614 -4.77 -7.92 2.02
N THR A 615 -4.15 -7.32 3.04
CA THR A 615 -3.79 -5.90 3.03
C THR A 615 -2.42 -5.69 2.41
N LYS A 616 -2.32 -4.76 1.46
CA LYS A 616 -1.05 -4.26 0.91
C LYS A 616 -0.89 -2.79 1.25
N PHE A 617 0.02 -2.48 2.16
CA PHE A 617 0.31 -1.11 2.55
C PHE A 617 1.05 -0.33 1.45
N GLY A 618 0.81 0.98 1.42
CA GLY A 618 1.65 1.93 0.70
C GLY A 618 3.02 2.10 1.38
N VAL A 619 3.86 2.97 0.84
CA VAL A 619 5.18 3.25 1.41
C VAL A 619 5.02 4.02 2.73
N PHE A 620 5.54 3.46 3.82
CA PHE A 620 5.66 4.18 5.09
C PHE A 620 6.86 5.13 5.07
N ARG A 621 6.65 6.40 5.41
CA ARG A 621 7.71 7.41 5.47
C ARG A 621 8.54 7.26 6.76
N MET A 622 9.66 6.55 6.68
CA MET A 622 10.56 6.33 7.82
C MET A 622 11.53 7.49 8.07
N ASP A 623 12.29 7.40 9.17
CA ASP A 623 13.36 8.34 9.55
C ASP A 623 14.70 7.85 9.00
N TYR A 624 15.57 8.78 8.60
CA TYR A 624 16.96 8.49 8.19
C TYR A 624 17.73 7.64 9.22
N LYS A 625 17.61 7.90 10.53
CA LYS A 625 18.24 7.09 11.59
C LYS A 625 17.73 5.65 11.58
N SER A 626 16.43 5.46 11.34
CA SER A 626 15.85 4.11 11.23
C SER A 626 16.33 3.38 9.98
N GLU A 627 16.43 4.10 8.87
CA GLU A 627 16.98 3.57 7.61
C GLU A 627 18.46 3.24 7.73
N VAL A 628 19.26 4.08 8.41
CA VAL A 628 20.68 3.81 8.70
C VAL A 628 20.83 2.62 9.64
N TYR A 629 20.00 2.50 10.68
CA TYR A 629 19.99 1.32 11.54
C TYR A 629 19.65 0.05 10.73
N ALA A 630 18.59 0.08 9.93
CA ALA A 630 18.22 -1.03 9.07
C ALA A 630 19.30 -1.33 8.02
N PHE A 631 19.99 -0.30 7.52
CA PHE A 631 21.09 -0.43 6.58
C PHE A 631 22.30 -1.10 7.21
N GLY A 632 22.72 -0.71 8.42
CA GLY A 632 23.79 -1.37 9.18
C GLY A 632 23.54 -2.87 9.35
N HIS A 633 22.30 -3.24 9.64
CA HIS A 633 21.86 -4.64 9.66
C HIS A 633 21.88 -5.30 8.28
N ARG A 634 21.45 -4.59 7.23
CA ARG A 634 21.44 -5.08 5.85
C ARG A 634 22.86 -5.44 5.40
N ILE A 635 23.83 -4.57 5.58
CA ILE A 635 25.24 -4.84 5.26
C ILE A 635 25.90 -5.85 6.21
N GLY A 636 25.15 -6.36 7.20
CA GLY A 636 25.59 -7.35 8.18
C GLY A 636 26.67 -6.80 9.12
N ALA A 637 26.62 -5.50 9.42
CA ALA A 637 27.50 -4.83 10.37
C ALA A 637 26.68 -4.06 11.43
N PRO A 638 25.76 -4.73 12.17
CA PRO A 638 24.93 -4.11 13.19
C PRO A 638 25.71 -3.56 14.39
N GLU A 639 26.96 -4.01 14.57
CA GLU A 639 27.88 -3.61 15.63
C GLU A 639 28.49 -2.21 15.42
N ILE A 640 28.43 -1.68 14.20
CA ILE A 640 29.00 -0.38 13.87
C ILE A 640 28.09 0.72 14.41
N GLU A 641 28.70 1.70 15.10
CA GLU A 641 27.98 2.86 15.59
C GLU A 641 27.30 3.61 14.43
N GLN A 642 26.02 3.96 14.62
CA GLN A 642 25.24 4.64 13.58
C GLN A 642 25.90 5.93 13.11
N ASN A 643 26.56 6.67 14.01
CA ASN A 643 27.25 7.92 13.68
C ASN A 643 28.37 7.72 12.66
N LEU A 644 29.10 6.59 12.72
CA LEU A 644 30.15 6.26 11.75
C LEU A 644 29.57 5.91 10.38
N ILE A 645 28.45 5.17 10.34
CA ILE A 645 27.74 4.89 9.08
C ILE A 645 27.20 6.21 8.48
N VAL A 646 26.63 7.06 9.32
CA VAL A 646 26.13 8.38 8.95
C VAL A 646 27.26 9.26 8.41
N LYS A 647 28.46 9.22 9.00
CA LYS A 647 29.67 9.91 8.51
C LYS A 647 30.10 9.36 7.16
N ALA A 648 30.20 8.04 7.01
CA ALA A 648 30.59 7.38 5.76
C ALA A 648 29.63 7.69 4.58
N LEU A 649 28.34 7.88 4.89
CA LEU A 649 27.31 8.24 3.92
C LEU A 649 27.16 9.75 3.69
N THR A 650 28.02 10.60 4.28
CA THR A 650 27.95 12.05 4.11
C THR A 650 29.05 12.60 3.25
N ASN A 651 28.67 13.13 2.09
CA ASN A 651 29.57 13.87 1.23
C ASN A 651 29.76 15.31 1.76
N ALA A 652 30.96 15.89 1.56
CA ALA A 652 31.29 17.25 1.98
C ALA A 652 30.30 18.31 1.43
N SER A 653 29.79 18.12 0.21
CA SER A 653 28.78 18.98 -0.41
C SER A 653 27.47 19.11 0.40
N PHE A 654 27.16 18.15 1.28
CA PHE A 654 25.97 18.21 2.13
C PHE A 654 25.97 19.45 3.04
N TYR A 655 27.14 19.85 3.55
CA TYR A 655 27.29 21.00 4.45
C TYR A 655 27.40 22.33 3.70
N GLN A 656 27.61 22.31 2.39
CA GLN A 656 27.72 23.51 1.55
C GLN A 656 26.34 24.02 1.05
N ARG A 657 25.24 23.46 1.55
CA ARG A 657 23.91 23.92 1.18
C ARG A 657 23.51 25.14 2.02
N ALA A 658 22.88 26.13 1.38
CA ALA A 658 22.43 27.36 2.02
C ALA A 658 21.40 27.15 3.17
N ASP A 659 20.73 26.00 3.24
CA ASP A 659 19.80 25.62 4.31
C ASP A 659 20.48 25.03 5.57
N VAL A 660 21.79 24.83 5.53
CA VAL A 660 22.60 24.28 6.65
C VAL A 660 23.48 25.35 7.32
N GLU A 661 23.74 26.49 6.66
CA GLU A 661 24.67 27.52 7.15
C GLU A 661 24.06 28.67 7.98
N GLU A 662 22.73 28.80 8.10
CA GLU A 662 22.16 29.93 8.86
C GLU A 662 21.97 29.64 10.36
N ASN A 663 22.95 30.11 11.13
CA ASN A 663 22.77 30.59 12.51
C ASN A 663 21.67 31.67 12.54
N VAL A 664 20.42 31.27 12.70
CA VAL A 664 19.32 32.20 13.00
C VAL A 664 19.55 32.74 14.42
N GLU A 665 20.02 33.98 14.54
CA GLU A 665 20.41 34.66 15.81
C GLU A 665 19.30 34.78 16.88
N ASN A 666 18.10 34.24 16.66
CA ASN A 666 17.02 34.15 17.66
C ASN A 666 16.45 32.73 17.84
N ALA A 667 17.08 31.72 17.27
CA ALA A 667 16.75 30.33 17.57
C ALA A 667 17.64 29.86 18.73
N HIS A 668 17.11 29.82 19.96
CA HIS A 668 17.76 29.04 21.00
C HIS A 668 17.87 27.58 20.50
N PRO A 669 19.09 27.05 20.33
CA PRO A 669 19.27 25.62 20.08
C PRO A 669 18.86 24.90 21.36
N SER A 670 18.06 23.84 21.23
CA SER A 670 17.93 22.87 22.32
C SER A 670 19.33 22.38 22.67
N GLY A 671 19.71 22.48 23.95
CA GLY A 671 21.02 22.09 24.49
C GLY A 671 21.36 20.59 24.42
N ASN A 672 20.95 19.91 23.34
CA ASN A 672 21.32 18.55 22.94
C ASN A 672 21.60 18.46 21.42
N SER A 673 21.80 19.58 20.71
CA SER A 673 22.32 19.57 19.32
C SER A 673 23.85 19.63 19.24
N THR A 674 24.54 19.31 20.33
CA THR A 674 25.98 19.07 20.35
C THR A 674 26.26 17.68 19.75
N GLU A 675 27.21 17.64 18.81
CA GLU A 675 27.86 16.45 18.21
C GLU A 675 27.32 15.87 16.90
N ILE A 676 26.97 16.70 15.91
CA ILE A 676 27.25 16.29 14.52
C ILE A 676 28.19 17.33 13.95
N GLY A 677 29.49 17.09 14.13
CA GLY A 677 30.54 17.93 13.55
C GLY A 677 30.41 18.02 12.02
N ASN A 678 31.23 18.89 11.41
CA ASN A 678 31.42 18.97 9.95
C ASN A 678 32.18 17.75 9.40
N GLU A 679 31.83 16.55 9.88
CA GLU A 679 32.49 15.31 9.56
C GLU A 679 31.90 14.72 8.29
N HIS A 680 32.71 14.69 7.24
CA HIS A 680 32.37 14.15 5.92
C HIS A 680 33.25 12.96 5.58
N ASN A 681 32.87 12.25 4.53
CA ASN A 681 33.42 10.94 4.19
C ASN A 681 34.72 10.94 3.36
N LEU A 682 35.30 12.10 3.04
CA LEU A 682 36.48 12.20 2.16
C LEU A 682 37.69 11.38 2.66
N GLU A 683 38.13 11.57 3.90
CA GLU A 683 39.25 10.81 4.48
C GLU A 683 38.96 9.31 4.54
N LEU A 684 37.72 8.95 4.90
CA LEU A 684 37.28 7.56 4.92
C LEU A 684 37.24 6.94 3.52
N ALA A 685 36.95 7.72 2.47
CA ALA A 685 36.92 7.23 1.10
C ALA A 685 38.33 6.86 0.62
N GLU A 686 39.35 7.62 1.00
CA GLU A 686 40.75 7.31 0.68
C GLU A 686 41.23 6.05 1.40
N GLN A 687 41.02 5.96 2.72
CA GLN A 687 41.34 4.76 3.51
C GLN A 687 40.59 3.52 3.01
N GLY A 688 39.32 3.70 2.64
CA GLY A 688 38.49 2.64 2.10
C GLY A 688 38.96 2.13 0.76
N ALA A 689 39.43 3.01 -0.12
CA ALA A 689 40.00 2.62 -1.42
C ALA A 689 41.22 1.73 -1.23
N GLU A 690 42.11 2.09 -0.30
CA GLU A 690 43.31 1.31 0.02
C GLU A 690 42.95 -0.06 0.59
N ASN A 691 42.01 -0.12 1.54
CA ASN A 691 41.51 -1.38 2.13
C ASN A 691 40.93 -2.33 1.06
N LEU A 692 40.13 -1.80 0.14
CA LEU A 692 39.54 -2.59 -0.94
C LEU A 692 40.61 -3.14 -1.90
N SER A 693 41.57 -2.29 -2.29
CA SER A 693 42.67 -2.66 -3.19
C SER A 693 43.56 -3.75 -2.60
N VAL A 694 43.92 -3.64 -1.32
CA VAL A 694 44.73 -4.68 -0.63
C VAL A 694 44.07 -6.05 -0.71
N TRP A 695 42.79 -6.16 -0.37
CA TRP A 695 42.08 -7.44 -0.40
C TRP A 695 41.84 -7.97 -1.81
N LEU A 696 41.58 -7.08 -2.78
CA LEU A 696 41.39 -7.47 -4.17
C LEU A 696 42.69 -7.97 -4.78
N LYS A 697 43.81 -7.26 -4.60
CA LYS A 697 45.14 -7.69 -5.07
C LYS A 697 45.55 -9.03 -4.46
N ARG A 698 45.34 -9.24 -3.16
CA ARG A 698 45.60 -10.56 -2.51
C ARG A 698 44.78 -11.69 -3.15
N TYR A 699 43.50 -11.44 -3.45
CA TYR A 699 42.66 -12.40 -4.17
C TYR A 699 43.18 -12.68 -5.58
N LEU A 700 43.55 -11.62 -6.32
CA LEU A 700 44.08 -11.73 -7.67
C LEU A 700 45.41 -12.48 -7.71
N ARG A 701 46.36 -12.17 -6.82
CA ARG A 701 47.66 -12.86 -6.71
C ARG A 701 47.51 -14.34 -6.38
N PHE A 702 46.58 -14.68 -5.48
CA PHE A 702 46.24 -16.08 -5.18
C PHE A 702 45.73 -16.84 -6.41
N HIS A 703 44.86 -16.22 -7.22
CA HIS A 703 44.21 -16.90 -8.34
C HIS A 703 44.97 -16.82 -9.67
N LEU A 704 45.73 -15.75 -9.90
CA LEU A 704 46.44 -15.43 -11.14
C LEU A 704 47.95 -15.57 -10.94
N THR A 705 48.38 -16.75 -10.47
CA THR A 705 49.74 -17.08 -10.01
C THR A 705 50.87 -16.78 -10.99
N ALA A 706 50.60 -16.68 -12.29
CA ALA A 706 51.59 -16.40 -13.33
C ALA A 706 51.40 -15.03 -14.02
N ALA A 707 50.39 -14.25 -13.63
CA ALA A 707 50.16 -12.92 -14.15
C ALA A 707 51.21 -11.92 -13.66
N PRO A 708 51.67 -10.99 -14.51
CA PRO A 708 52.55 -9.91 -14.09
C PRO A 708 51.81 -8.92 -13.18
N GLU A 709 52.53 -8.23 -12.32
CA GLU A 709 51.93 -7.31 -11.35
C GLU A 709 51.15 -6.16 -12.05
N GLU A 710 51.63 -5.69 -13.21
CA GLU A 710 50.96 -4.63 -13.97
C GLU A 710 49.56 -5.05 -14.45
N LEU A 711 49.35 -6.34 -14.76
CA LEU A 711 48.02 -6.86 -15.10
C LEU A 711 47.11 -6.90 -13.87
N ILE A 712 47.66 -7.25 -12.70
CA ILE A 712 46.92 -7.26 -11.43
C ILE A 712 46.48 -5.84 -11.06
N GLU A 713 47.38 -4.87 -11.17
CA GLU A 713 47.09 -3.44 -10.96
C GLU A 713 46.02 -2.92 -11.93
N ALA A 714 46.05 -3.34 -13.21
CA ALA A 714 45.06 -2.92 -14.20
C ALA A 714 43.65 -3.50 -13.89
N VAL A 715 43.57 -4.74 -13.43
CA VAL A 715 42.30 -5.38 -13.03
C VAL A 715 41.76 -4.75 -11.76
N ASP A 716 42.62 -4.46 -10.79
CA ASP A 716 42.27 -3.74 -9.55
C ASP A 716 41.68 -2.35 -9.86
N ALA A 717 42.37 -1.57 -10.69
CA ALA A 717 41.91 -0.24 -11.13
C ALA A 717 40.58 -0.29 -11.89
N ASN A 718 40.34 -1.33 -12.69
CA ASN A 718 39.08 -1.50 -13.41
C ASN A 718 37.92 -1.83 -12.46
N LEU A 719 38.11 -2.77 -11.54
CA LEU A 719 37.07 -3.22 -10.61
C LEU A 719 36.74 -2.19 -9.52
N LEU A 720 37.70 -1.35 -9.14
CA LEU A 720 37.55 -0.31 -8.11
C LEU A 720 37.31 1.09 -8.68
N ASN A 721 37.04 1.22 -9.99
CA ASN A 721 36.69 2.50 -10.59
C ASN A 721 35.32 3.02 -10.09
N ASP A 722 35.09 4.32 -10.28
CA ASP A 722 33.89 4.99 -9.76
C ASP A 722 32.59 4.42 -10.34
N GLU A 723 32.58 3.97 -11.59
CA GLU A 723 31.39 3.41 -12.24
C GLU A 723 31.00 2.05 -11.64
N SER A 724 31.96 1.13 -11.50
CA SER A 724 31.75 -0.21 -10.96
C SER A 724 31.31 -0.17 -9.51
N LEU A 725 31.97 0.66 -8.69
CA LEU A 725 31.60 0.81 -7.28
C LEU A 725 30.24 1.51 -7.11
N ALA A 726 29.90 2.48 -7.97
CA ALA A 726 28.59 3.12 -7.91
C ALA A 726 27.45 2.15 -8.25
N GLU A 727 27.63 1.23 -9.20
CA GLU A 727 26.65 0.19 -9.54
C GLU A 727 26.41 -0.76 -8.34
N ILE A 728 27.50 -1.21 -7.69
CA ILE A 728 27.41 -2.02 -6.47
C ILE A 728 26.70 -1.25 -5.36
N ALA A 729 27.07 0.03 -5.16
CA ALA A 729 26.50 0.88 -4.13
C ALA A 729 24.98 1.07 -4.32
N GLN A 730 24.55 1.27 -5.56
CA GLN A 730 23.14 1.38 -5.92
C GLN A 730 22.36 0.10 -5.55
N HIS A 731 22.94 -1.08 -5.80
CA HIS A 731 22.31 -2.35 -5.44
C HIS A 731 22.21 -2.58 -3.92
N LEU A 732 23.09 -1.97 -3.14
CA LEU A 732 23.03 -1.98 -1.68
C LEU A 732 22.03 -0.94 -1.12
N GLY A 733 21.52 -0.04 -1.98
CA GLY A 733 20.62 1.04 -1.61
C GLY A 733 21.33 2.23 -0.97
N ILE A 734 22.63 2.39 -1.19
CA ILE A 734 23.44 3.51 -0.68
C ILE A 734 22.98 4.82 -1.30
N ASP A 735 22.59 4.81 -2.58
CA ASP A 735 22.02 5.94 -3.32
C ASP A 735 20.81 6.60 -2.62
N ASN A 736 20.06 5.84 -1.82
CA ASN A 736 18.91 6.35 -1.08
C ASN A 736 19.26 6.89 0.32
N LEU A 737 20.52 6.73 0.75
CA LEU A 737 20.99 7.09 2.08
C LEU A 737 22.10 8.15 2.05
N VAL A 738 22.79 8.34 0.93
CA VAL A 738 23.86 9.33 0.85
C VAL A 738 23.33 10.75 1.07
N ARG A 739 23.94 11.45 2.02
CA ARG A 739 23.71 12.87 2.28
C ARG A 739 24.67 13.67 1.40
N THR A 740 24.14 14.34 0.37
CA THR A 740 24.90 15.15 -0.60
C THR A 740 24.03 16.28 -1.15
N ALA A 741 24.62 17.38 -1.63
CA ALA A 741 23.89 18.40 -2.40
C ALA A 741 23.59 17.99 -3.85
N GLU A 742 24.23 16.93 -4.36
CA GLU A 742 24.08 16.47 -5.73
C GLU A 742 22.75 15.73 -5.95
N TYR A 743 21.98 16.13 -6.98
CA TYR A 743 20.85 15.34 -7.48
C TYR A 743 20.73 15.45 -9.01
N PRO A 744 20.76 14.33 -9.76
CA PRO A 744 21.03 12.97 -9.30
C PRO A 744 22.47 12.81 -8.75
N ILE A 745 22.67 11.83 -7.88
CA ILE A 745 23.97 11.57 -7.25
C ILE A 745 24.98 11.13 -8.33
N SER A 746 26.19 11.69 -8.33
CA SER A 746 27.24 11.28 -9.26
C SER A 746 27.82 9.89 -8.92
N SER A 747 28.35 9.18 -9.92
CA SER A 747 29.03 7.90 -9.70
C SER A 747 30.17 8.03 -8.69
N LYS A 748 30.91 9.15 -8.75
CA LYS A 748 31.98 9.46 -7.79
C LYS A 748 31.47 9.57 -6.36
N THR A 749 30.37 10.28 -6.13
CA THR A 749 29.78 10.42 -4.79
C THR A 749 29.26 9.09 -4.24
N SER A 750 28.64 8.28 -5.09
CA SER A 750 28.16 6.94 -4.73
C SER A 750 29.32 5.97 -4.43
N ALA A 751 30.35 5.96 -5.26
CA ALA A 751 31.56 5.16 -5.08
C ALA A 751 32.32 5.55 -3.82
N ASN A 752 32.45 6.85 -3.53
CA ASN A 752 33.09 7.32 -2.30
C ASN A 752 32.32 6.87 -1.06
N ALA A 753 31.00 6.93 -1.06
CA ALA A 753 30.20 6.42 0.04
C ALA A 753 30.43 4.91 0.28
N PHE A 754 30.56 4.12 -0.79
CA PHE A 754 30.90 2.70 -0.69
C PHE A 754 32.32 2.47 -0.13
N ARG A 755 33.32 3.22 -0.63
CA ARG A 755 34.70 3.18 -0.10
C ARG A 755 34.72 3.53 1.39
N SER A 756 34.05 4.60 1.79
CA SER A 756 33.98 5.02 3.19
C SER A 756 33.34 3.97 4.11
N LEU A 757 32.38 3.18 3.61
CA LEU A 757 31.86 2.03 4.36
C LEU A 757 32.92 0.93 4.53
N ALA A 758 33.72 0.65 3.51
CA ALA A 758 34.81 -0.31 3.61
C ALA A 758 35.90 0.11 4.62
N ALA A 759 36.10 1.41 4.84
CA ALA A 759 37.04 1.94 5.83
C ALA A 759 36.60 1.70 7.28
N ILE A 760 35.28 1.76 7.56
CA ILE A 760 34.74 1.56 8.91
C ILE A 760 34.50 0.08 9.25
N PHE A 761 34.67 -0.82 8.28
CA PHE A 761 34.49 -2.26 8.47
C PHE A 761 35.74 -2.91 9.09
N SER A 762 35.53 -3.99 9.85
CA SER A 762 36.65 -4.84 10.28
C SER A 762 37.39 -5.44 9.07
N PRO A 763 38.68 -5.79 9.18
CA PRO A 763 39.44 -6.36 8.05
C PRO A 763 38.78 -7.59 7.43
N GLU A 764 38.25 -8.49 8.26
CA GLU A 764 37.53 -9.70 7.80
C GLU A 764 36.23 -9.35 7.06
N LYS A 765 35.51 -8.32 7.51
CA LYS A 765 34.28 -7.88 6.85
C LYS A 765 34.57 -7.19 5.52
N CYS A 766 35.64 -6.39 5.45
CA CYS A 766 36.12 -5.78 4.21
C CYS A 766 36.53 -6.86 3.20
N LYS A 767 37.29 -7.88 3.63
CA LYS A 767 37.61 -9.08 2.82
C LYS A 767 36.36 -9.75 2.26
N ASN A 768 35.35 -10.00 3.09
CA ASN A 768 34.09 -10.61 2.65
C ASN A 768 33.33 -9.73 1.66
N LEU A 769 33.32 -8.41 1.87
CA LEU A 769 32.70 -7.46 0.93
C LEU A 769 33.39 -7.50 -0.44
N VAL A 770 34.72 -7.54 -0.49
CA VAL A 770 35.47 -7.69 -1.75
C VAL A 770 35.11 -9.01 -2.44
N ILE A 771 35.12 -10.12 -1.71
CA ILE A 771 34.82 -11.46 -2.24
C ILE A 771 33.38 -11.59 -2.75
N ASP A 772 32.42 -10.98 -2.06
CA ASP A 772 30.99 -11.15 -2.35
C ASP A 772 30.45 -10.16 -3.38
N PHE A 773 31.05 -8.98 -3.51
CA PHE A 773 30.51 -7.90 -4.36
C PHE A 773 31.43 -7.45 -5.49
N ILE A 774 32.75 -7.42 -5.26
CA ILE A 774 33.72 -6.87 -6.22
C ILE A 774 34.30 -7.99 -7.09
N VAL A 775 34.81 -9.05 -6.47
CA VAL A 775 35.40 -10.21 -7.15
C VAL A 775 34.44 -10.83 -8.18
N PRO A 776 33.13 -10.99 -7.96
CA PRO A 776 32.23 -11.57 -8.97
C PRO A 776 32.19 -10.79 -10.29
N GLN A 777 32.49 -9.49 -10.28
CA GLN A 777 32.54 -8.65 -11.48
C GLN A 777 33.68 -9.05 -12.42
N ILE A 778 34.70 -9.77 -11.93
CA ILE A 778 35.81 -10.29 -12.75
C ILE A 778 35.33 -11.22 -13.87
N ILE A 779 34.13 -11.78 -13.77
CA ILE A 779 33.53 -12.65 -14.78
C ILE A 779 33.21 -11.88 -16.07
N ASP A 780 32.89 -10.59 -15.93
CA ASP A 780 32.50 -9.72 -17.05
C ASP A 780 33.70 -8.94 -17.64
N ILE A 781 34.90 -9.22 -17.15
CA ILE A 781 36.17 -8.65 -17.62
C ILE A 781 36.75 -9.47 -18.78
N ASP A 782 37.25 -8.75 -19.80
CA ASP A 782 38.21 -9.29 -20.76
C ASP A 782 39.60 -8.76 -20.43
N PHE A 783 40.50 -9.64 -19.97
CA PHE A 783 41.84 -9.24 -19.53
C PHE A 783 42.67 -8.61 -20.65
N ALA A 784 42.41 -8.97 -21.91
CA ALA A 784 43.10 -8.38 -23.06
C ALA A 784 42.65 -6.92 -23.36
N ASP A 785 41.46 -6.54 -22.91
CA ASP A 785 40.93 -5.17 -23.04
C ASP A 785 41.38 -4.29 -21.87
N ILE A 786 41.56 -4.87 -20.67
CA ILE A 786 42.01 -4.15 -19.48
C ILE A 786 43.51 -3.86 -19.53
N TYR A 787 44.30 -4.78 -20.09
CA TYR A 787 45.74 -4.62 -20.22
C TYR A 787 46.20 -4.76 -21.67
N PRO A 788 45.86 -3.79 -22.53
CA PRO A 788 46.09 -3.88 -23.96
C PRO A 788 47.54 -3.47 -24.29
N LEU A 789 48.50 -4.38 -24.15
CA LEU A 789 49.90 -4.12 -24.51
C LEU A 789 50.04 -3.65 -25.97
N ALA A 790 50.86 -2.61 -26.20
CA ALA A 790 51.11 -2.05 -27.53
C ALA A 790 51.85 -3.05 -28.45
N GLU A 791 52.83 -3.79 -27.91
CA GLU A 791 53.63 -4.76 -28.67
C GLU A 791 53.57 -6.17 -28.06
N PRO A 792 52.40 -6.84 -28.08
CA PRO A 792 52.21 -8.11 -27.36
C PRO A 792 53.10 -9.25 -27.91
N MET A 793 53.45 -9.22 -29.20
CA MET A 793 54.37 -10.19 -29.80
C MET A 793 55.79 -10.08 -29.26
N GLU A 794 56.28 -8.86 -29.04
CA GLU A 794 57.65 -8.63 -28.57
C GLU A 794 57.78 -8.96 -27.08
N VAL A 795 56.76 -8.61 -26.29
CA VAL A 795 56.63 -9.06 -24.90
C VAL A 795 56.61 -10.58 -24.82
N LEU A 796 55.83 -11.26 -25.68
CA LEU A 796 55.77 -12.72 -25.72
C LEU A 796 57.13 -13.35 -26.06
N ARG A 797 57.88 -12.79 -27.02
CA ARG A 797 59.25 -13.23 -27.36
C ARG A 797 60.20 -13.05 -26.19
N ASN A 798 60.13 -11.92 -25.50
CA ASN A 798 60.99 -11.65 -24.34
C ASN A 798 60.72 -12.58 -23.16
N LEU A 799 59.46 -12.92 -22.91
CA LEU A 799 59.11 -13.91 -21.89
C LEU A 799 59.52 -15.35 -22.29
N ARG A 800 59.87 -15.57 -23.57
CA ARG A 800 60.22 -16.88 -24.17
C ARG A 800 61.55 -16.83 -24.94
N LYS A 801 62.53 -16.05 -24.47
CA LYS A 801 63.83 -15.78 -25.14
C LYS A 801 64.59 -17.00 -25.70
N ASN A 802 64.37 -18.19 -25.14
CA ASN A 802 65.08 -19.41 -25.53
C ASN A 802 64.31 -20.29 -26.54
N VAL A 803 63.19 -19.79 -27.10
CA VAL A 803 62.31 -20.59 -27.95
C VAL A 803 61.89 -19.81 -29.20
N ASP A 804 61.94 -20.47 -30.37
CA ASP A 804 61.49 -19.88 -31.64
C ASP A 804 59.96 -19.71 -31.65
N ILE A 805 59.50 -18.46 -31.80
CA ILE A 805 58.08 -18.08 -31.85
C ILE A 805 57.76 -17.46 -33.20
N GLU A 806 56.82 -18.07 -33.92
CA GLU A 806 56.39 -17.61 -35.23
C GLU A 806 54.85 -17.52 -35.38
N PRO A 807 54.31 -16.42 -35.93
CA PRO A 807 52.91 -16.34 -36.32
C PRO A 807 52.66 -17.05 -37.65
N ARG A 808 51.54 -17.77 -37.76
CA ARG A 808 51.09 -18.43 -39.00
C ARG A 808 49.63 -18.14 -39.27
N ILE A 809 49.28 -17.88 -40.52
CA ILE A 809 47.87 -17.80 -40.95
C ILE A 809 47.29 -19.22 -40.93
N LEU A 810 46.28 -19.43 -40.11
CA LEU A 810 45.55 -20.69 -40.01
C LEU A 810 44.37 -20.72 -40.99
N ARG A 811 43.70 -19.57 -41.15
CA ARG A 811 42.56 -19.41 -42.04
C ARG A 811 42.41 -17.96 -42.44
N SER A 812 41.96 -17.72 -43.65
CA SER A 812 41.46 -16.43 -44.09
C SER A 812 40.11 -16.60 -44.81
N ALA A 813 39.27 -15.57 -44.75
CA ALA A 813 37.99 -15.54 -45.43
C ALA A 813 37.64 -14.10 -45.82
N GLY A 814 37.11 -13.91 -47.02
CA GLY A 814 36.63 -12.60 -47.47
C GLY A 814 37.72 -11.54 -47.58
N GLU A 815 38.96 -11.92 -47.96
CA GLU A 815 40.14 -11.02 -48.02
C GLU A 815 39.93 -9.77 -48.89
N ILE A 816 39.05 -9.86 -49.89
CA ILE A 816 38.66 -8.75 -50.80
C ILE A 816 37.32 -8.09 -50.43
N SER A 817 36.72 -8.48 -49.31
CA SER A 817 35.45 -7.93 -48.84
C SER A 817 35.65 -6.73 -47.90
N ALA A 818 34.57 -6.02 -47.59
CA ALA A 818 34.60 -4.94 -46.60
C ALA A 818 34.74 -5.45 -45.14
N GLU A 819 34.63 -6.76 -44.90
CA GLU A 819 34.83 -7.40 -43.59
C GLU A 819 35.77 -8.62 -43.74
N PRO A 820 37.06 -8.41 -44.08
CA PRO A 820 38.01 -9.50 -44.14
C PRO A 820 38.20 -10.13 -42.76
N LEU A 821 38.43 -11.45 -42.73
CA LEU A 821 38.68 -12.19 -41.49
C LEU A 821 39.94 -13.05 -41.65
N TYR A 822 40.97 -12.74 -40.86
CA TYR A 822 42.18 -13.51 -40.73
C TYR A 822 42.18 -14.23 -39.38
N VAL A 823 42.59 -15.49 -39.36
CA VAL A 823 42.82 -16.27 -38.14
C VAL A 823 44.29 -16.62 -38.09
N VAL A 824 45.01 -16.08 -37.11
CA VAL A 824 46.45 -16.29 -36.91
C VAL A 824 46.65 -17.18 -35.69
N GLY A 825 47.58 -18.11 -35.80
CA GLY A 825 48.08 -18.93 -34.70
C GLY A 825 49.55 -18.64 -34.42
N ILE A 826 49.92 -18.55 -33.15
CA ILE A 826 51.31 -18.41 -32.71
C ILE A 826 51.86 -19.80 -32.36
N TYR A 827 52.97 -20.18 -32.99
CA TYR A 827 53.62 -21.48 -32.80
C TYR A 827 54.95 -21.33 -32.06
N GLU A 828 55.13 -22.19 -31.05
CA GLU A 828 56.37 -22.44 -30.33
C GLU A 828 57.09 -23.65 -30.98
N GLU A 829 58.38 -23.49 -31.32
CA GLU A 829 59.23 -24.52 -31.96
C GLU A 829 58.62 -25.15 -33.23
N LYS A 830 57.87 -24.36 -34.00
CA LYS A 830 57.21 -24.76 -35.26
C LYS A 830 56.15 -25.86 -35.13
N LYS A 831 55.90 -26.39 -33.93
CA LYS A 831 55.04 -27.57 -33.68
C LYS A 831 53.89 -27.30 -32.72
N LYS A 832 54.07 -26.46 -31.69
CA LYS A 832 53.09 -26.29 -30.62
C LYS A 832 52.35 -24.96 -30.77
N LEU A 833 51.03 -25.02 -30.98
CA LEU A 833 50.18 -23.83 -31.00
C LEU A 833 50.02 -23.28 -29.57
N ILE A 834 50.55 -22.09 -29.31
CA ILE A 834 50.53 -21.46 -27.98
C ILE A 834 49.52 -20.32 -27.86
N GLY A 835 49.01 -19.78 -28.97
CA GLY A 835 47.90 -18.83 -28.98
C GLY A 835 47.24 -18.77 -30.34
N GLN A 836 45.97 -18.38 -30.40
CA GLN A 836 45.21 -18.26 -31.64
C GLN A 836 44.10 -17.24 -31.50
N SER A 837 44.00 -16.31 -32.45
CA SER A 837 42.88 -15.38 -32.51
C SER A 837 42.54 -14.98 -33.94
N ALA A 838 41.42 -14.28 -34.09
CA ALA A 838 40.95 -13.75 -35.36
C ALA A 838 40.99 -12.22 -35.34
N GLY A 839 41.24 -11.61 -36.49
CA GLY A 839 41.28 -10.16 -36.67
C GLY A 839 40.90 -9.75 -38.09
N GLU A 840 40.53 -8.49 -38.24
CA GLU A 840 40.09 -7.91 -39.52
C GLU A 840 41.26 -7.61 -40.46
N THR A 841 42.44 -7.35 -39.92
CA THR A 841 43.70 -7.30 -40.67
C THR A 841 44.65 -8.38 -40.17
N LEU A 842 45.69 -8.68 -40.96
CA LEU A 842 46.71 -9.64 -40.56
C LEU A 842 47.46 -9.18 -39.30
N SER A 843 47.75 -7.88 -39.17
CA SER A 843 48.38 -7.30 -37.98
C SER A 843 47.50 -7.44 -36.74
N ILE A 844 46.22 -7.07 -36.83
CA ILE A 844 45.27 -7.21 -35.73
C ILE A 844 45.10 -8.68 -35.32
N ALA A 845 44.98 -9.59 -36.30
CA ALA A 845 44.86 -11.02 -36.01
C ALA A 845 46.12 -11.57 -35.33
N GLN A 846 47.31 -11.11 -35.72
CA GLN A 846 48.58 -11.47 -35.10
C GLN A 846 48.68 -10.94 -33.67
N ASP A 847 48.35 -9.66 -33.44
CA ASP A 847 48.38 -9.05 -32.10
C ASP A 847 47.39 -9.70 -31.15
N MET A 848 46.17 -9.98 -31.63
CA MET A 848 45.18 -10.70 -30.83
C MET A 848 45.62 -12.15 -30.52
N ALA A 849 46.29 -12.82 -31.46
CA ALA A 849 46.83 -14.16 -31.23
C ALA A 849 48.01 -14.16 -30.25
N ALA A 850 48.82 -13.09 -30.25
CA ALA A 850 49.88 -12.85 -29.29
C ALA A 850 49.34 -12.60 -27.88
N ARG A 851 48.27 -11.79 -27.76
CA ARG A 851 47.55 -11.56 -26.49
C ARG A 851 46.94 -12.85 -25.96
N ASP A 852 46.32 -13.68 -26.80
CA ASP A 852 45.85 -15.02 -26.40
C ASP A 852 46.99 -15.91 -25.89
N ALA A 853 48.16 -15.87 -26.55
CA ALA A 853 49.34 -16.60 -26.09
C ALA A 853 49.87 -16.10 -24.74
N LEU A 854 49.89 -14.78 -24.51
CA LEU A 854 50.27 -14.18 -23.22
C LEU A 854 49.28 -14.54 -22.11
N LEU A 855 47.98 -14.47 -22.36
CA LEU A 855 46.97 -14.89 -21.38
C LEU A 855 47.12 -16.36 -21.00
N ARG A 856 47.39 -17.23 -21.98
CA ARG A 856 47.69 -18.65 -21.72
C ARG A 856 48.99 -18.84 -20.94
N LEU A 857 50.02 -18.06 -21.24
CA LEU A 857 51.28 -18.06 -20.50
C LEU A 857 51.08 -17.69 -19.04
N TRP A 858 50.20 -16.73 -18.77
CA TRP A 858 49.82 -16.29 -17.42
C TRP A 858 48.76 -17.18 -16.76
N GLU A 859 48.43 -18.33 -17.36
CA GLU A 859 47.42 -19.29 -16.89
C GLU A 859 46.00 -18.68 -16.78
N ILE A 860 45.75 -17.60 -17.51
CA ILE A 860 44.44 -16.96 -17.66
C ILE A 860 43.75 -17.61 -18.85
N THR A 861 43.35 -18.86 -18.64
CA THR A 861 42.71 -19.68 -19.66
C THR A 861 41.26 -19.99 -19.30
N SER A 862 40.48 -20.37 -20.31
CA SER A 862 39.03 -20.64 -20.15
C SER A 862 38.69 -21.75 -19.12
N ASP A 863 39.64 -22.64 -18.84
CA ASP A 863 39.56 -23.78 -17.91
C ASP A 863 39.98 -23.45 -16.47
N ARG A 864 40.56 -22.26 -16.22
CA ARG A 864 40.88 -21.80 -14.85
C ARG A 864 39.59 -21.66 -14.03
N VAL A 865 39.63 -22.12 -12.78
CA VAL A 865 38.51 -22.05 -11.82
C VAL A 865 38.82 -21.02 -10.75
N LEU A 866 38.09 -19.90 -10.79
CA LEU A 866 38.10 -18.89 -9.74
C LEU A 866 37.16 -19.30 -8.60
N PHE A 867 37.55 -19.02 -7.36
CA PHE A 867 36.70 -19.26 -6.20
C PHE A 867 35.83 -18.03 -5.91
N PHE A 868 34.57 -18.26 -5.56
CA PHE A 868 33.62 -17.21 -5.19
C PHE A 868 32.91 -17.60 -3.89
N GLY A 869 32.38 -16.59 -3.16
CA GLY A 869 31.67 -16.79 -1.90
C GLY A 869 32.46 -17.61 -0.88
N ASP A 870 31.80 -18.55 -0.20
CA ASP A 870 32.37 -19.36 0.90
C ASP A 870 33.70 -20.06 0.56
N ARG A 871 33.94 -20.41 -0.71
CA ARG A 871 35.22 -21.04 -1.12
C ARG A 871 36.37 -20.05 -1.12
N ALA A 872 36.13 -18.82 -1.55
CA ALA A 872 37.12 -17.75 -1.50
C ALA A 872 37.30 -17.22 -0.07
N ALA A 873 36.22 -17.11 0.70
CA ALA A 873 36.27 -16.64 2.10
C ALA A 873 37.16 -17.53 3.00
N LYS A 874 37.20 -18.85 2.73
CA LYS A 874 38.04 -19.82 3.46
C LYS A 874 39.53 -19.77 3.11
N VAL A 875 39.93 -18.99 2.10
CA VAL A 875 41.33 -18.86 1.71
C VAL A 875 42.04 -17.87 2.65
N GLU A 876 43.24 -18.23 3.09
CA GLU A 876 44.15 -17.36 3.84
C GLU A 876 44.84 -16.38 2.86
N LEU A 877 44.06 -15.43 2.34
CA LEU A 877 44.50 -14.41 1.39
C LEU A 877 45.61 -13.50 1.94
N GLU A 878 45.75 -13.42 3.26
CA GLU A 878 46.76 -12.67 3.98
C GLU A 878 48.19 -13.15 3.64
N LYS A 879 48.35 -14.36 3.09
CA LYS A 879 49.63 -14.92 2.65
C LYS A 879 50.11 -14.41 1.29
N TYR A 880 49.31 -13.64 0.56
CA TYR A 880 49.58 -13.24 -0.84
C TYR A 880 49.84 -11.74 -0.98
N ASP A 881 50.69 -11.19 -0.11
CA ASP A 881 51.03 -9.76 -0.08
C ASP A 881 52.22 -9.39 -0.97
N GLU A 882 53.07 -10.37 -1.31
CA GLU A 882 54.24 -10.17 -2.19
C GLU A 882 53.80 -9.93 -3.64
N GLU A 883 54.38 -8.91 -4.29
CA GLU A 883 54.17 -8.63 -5.71
C GLU A 883 54.66 -9.80 -6.57
N HIS A 884 53.99 -10.02 -7.69
CA HIS A 884 54.52 -10.90 -8.72
C HIS A 884 55.70 -10.23 -9.44
N TYR A 885 56.22 -10.88 -10.48
CA TYR A 885 57.23 -10.24 -11.33
C TYR A 885 56.62 -9.09 -12.13
N ARG A 886 57.42 -8.06 -12.39
CA ARG A 886 57.07 -6.97 -13.30
C ARG A 886 57.61 -7.25 -14.71
N LEU A 887 56.89 -6.84 -15.75
CA LEU A 887 57.32 -7.08 -17.14
C LEU A 887 58.63 -6.36 -17.47
N ALA A 888 58.87 -5.20 -16.87
CA ALA A 888 60.12 -4.44 -17.02
C ALA A 888 61.37 -5.23 -16.57
N GLU A 889 61.22 -6.21 -15.67
CA GLU A 889 62.32 -7.05 -15.19
C GLU A 889 62.63 -8.23 -16.13
N LYS A 890 61.68 -8.58 -17.01
CA LYS A 890 61.77 -9.74 -17.91
C LYS A 890 61.98 -9.35 -19.37
N CYS A 891 61.55 -8.15 -19.76
CA CYS A 891 61.71 -7.61 -21.11
C CYS A 891 63.02 -6.83 -21.27
N ASP A 892 63.49 -6.72 -22.52
CA ASP A 892 64.69 -5.94 -22.82
C ASP A 892 64.40 -4.43 -22.69
N GLU A 893 65.42 -3.61 -22.36
CA GLU A 893 65.28 -2.16 -22.08
C GLU A 893 64.63 -1.35 -23.22
N GLY A 894 64.63 -1.86 -24.45
CA GLY A 894 63.99 -1.23 -25.63
C GLY A 894 62.55 -1.68 -25.92
N THR A 895 61.95 -2.56 -25.12
CA THR A 895 60.61 -3.12 -25.37
C THR A 895 59.53 -2.12 -25.01
N ASN A 896 58.59 -1.86 -25.92
CA ASN A 896 57.48 -0.96 -25.64
C ASN A 896 56.40 -1.64 -24.76
N LEU A 897 56.45 -1.37 -23.46
CA LEU A 897 55.47 -1.85 -22.48
C LEU A 897 54.26 -0.92 -22.28
N SER A 898 54.13 0.15 -23.09
CA SER A 898 52.97 1.02 -23.00
C SER A 898 51.67 0.30 -23.39
N LEU A 899 50.56 0.77 -22.86
CA LEU A 899 49.23 0.29 -23.24
C LEU A 899 48.80 1.03 -24.50
N SER A 900 48.29 0.30 -25.49
CA SER A 900 47.75 0.88 -26.72
C SER A 900 46.56 1.78 -26.39
N SER A 901 46.65 3.07 -26.72
CA SER A 901 45.50 3.98 -26.68
C SER A 901 44.43 3.48 -27.66
N PRO A 902 43.13 3.52 -27.33
CA PRO A 902 42.04 3.20 -28.27
C PRO A 902 41.85 4.29 -29.35
N GLU A 903 42.91 5.00 -29.74
CA GLU A 903 42.88 6.06 -30.73
C GLU A 903 42.88 5.44 -32.13
N LEU A 904 41.80 5.71 -32.85
CA LEU A 904 41.57 5.35 -34.24
C LEU A 904 42.78 5.69 -35.12
N GLU A 905 43.51 4.66 -35.56
CA GLU A 905 44.50 4.82 -36.62
C GLU A 905 43.83 5.31 -37.90
N THR A 906 44.28 6.48 -38.35
CA THR A 906 43.90 7.16 -39.57
C THR A 906 44.32 6.38 -40.82
N GLY A 907 43.34 5.95 -41.62
CA GLY A 907 43.59 5.42 -42.97
C GLY A 907 42.31 4.90 -43.62
N GLN A 908 41.63 5.76 -44.38
CA GLN A 908 40.20 5.71 -44.75
C GLN A 908 39.29 6.12 -43.59
N ASN A 909 38.37 7.04 -43.87
CA ASN A 909 37.53 7.67 -42.85
C ASN A 909 36.50 6.66 -42.32
N LEU A 910 36.97 5.81 -41.41
CA LEU A 910 36.18 4.85 -40.64
C LEU A 910 35.12 5.62 -39.84
N ILE A 911 35.41 6.86 -39.42
CA ILE A 911 34.43 7.73 -38.76
C ILE A 911 33.31 8.11 -39.73
N GLU A 912 33.57 8.51 -40.97
CA GLU A 912 32.49 8.75 -41.97
C GLU A 912 31.71 7.47 -42.32
N THR A 913 32.39 6.34 -42.44
CA THR A 913 31.74 5.05 -42.73
C THR A 913 30.87 4.60 -41.56
N VAL A 914 31.37 4.73 -40.32
CA VAL A 914 30.66 4.44 -39.06
C VAL A 914 29.53 5.44 -38.83
N LEU A 915 29.72 6.73 -39.16
CA LEU A 915 28.67 7.75 -39.05
C LEU A 915 27.53 7.49 -40.04
N ARG A 916 27.86 7.14 -41.30
CA ARG A 916 26.84 6.74 -42.30
C ARG A 916 26.09 5.47 -41.87
N TYR A 917 26.81 4.47 -41.36
CA TYR A 917 26.20 3.23 -40.86
C TYR A 917 25.34 3.45 -39.59
N ARG A 918 25.78 4.33 -38.69
CA ARG A 918 25.08 4.72 -37.46
C ARG A 918 23.83 5.56 -37.74
N GLN A 919 23.85 6.36 -38.80
CA GLN A 919 22.70 7.19 -39.20
C GLN A 919 21.64 6.39 -39.96
N GLU A 920 22.05 5.49 -40.86
CA GLU A 920 21.11 4.82 -41.78
C GLU A 920 20.66 3.43 -41.29
N ILE A 921 21.52 2.67 -40.61
CA ILE A 921 21.29 1.24 -40.29
C ILE A 921 20.98 1.01 -38.81
N ASP A 922 21.62 1.74 -37.88
CA ASP A 922 21.35 1.57 -36.43
C ASP A 922 19.93 2.01 -36.03
N GLN A 923 19.33 2.98 -36.73
CA GLN A 923 17.93 3.38 -36.52
C GLN A 923 16.92 2.28 -36.87
N GLN A 924 17.27 1.36 -37.77
CA GLN A 924 16.36 0.28 -38.18
C GLN A 924 16.48 -0.97 -37.30
N ILE A 925 17.62 -1.18 -36.63
CA ILE A 925 17.97 -2.48 -36.00
C ILE A 925 18.24 -2.36 -34.48
N GLY A 926 18.47 -1.15 -33.95
CA GLY A 926 18.48 -0.87 -32.51
C GLY A 926 19.70 -1.38 -31.71
N LYS A 927 20.81 -1.78 -32.35
CA LYS A 927 22.06 -2.19 -31.67
C LYS A 927 23.31 -1.81 -32.48
N SER A 928 24.31 -1.22 -31.80
CA SER A 928 25.53 -0.72 -32.45
C SER A 928 26.36 -1.82 -33.14
N TYR A 929 27.02 -1.43 -34.23
CA TYR A 929 27.90 -2.28 -35.05
C TYR A 929 29.02 -2.95 -34.25
N THR A 930 29.67 -2.20 -33.35
CA THR A 930 30.75 -2.71 -32.48
C THR A 930 30.27 -3.82 -31.53
N LYS A 931 29.04 -3.74 -31.03
CA LYS A 931 28.43 -4.80 -30.21
C LYS A 931 28.09 -6.05 -31.03
N ARG A 932 27.82 -5.92 -32.34
CA ARG A 932 27.53 -7.04 -33.25
C ARG A 932 28.79 -7.85 -33.59
N LEU A 933 29.91 -7.20 -33.86
CA LEU A 933 31.21 -7.85 -34.08
C LEU A 933 31.70 -8.57 -32.82
N ARG A 934 31.53 -7.95 -31.63
CA ARG A 934 31.80 -8.60 -30.32
C ARG A 934 30.97 -9.86 -30.08
N HIS A 935 29.70 -9.89 -30.50
CA HIS A 935 28.82 -11.03 -30.26
C HIS A 935 29.21 -12.29 -31.07
N LYS A 936 29.90 -12.11 -32.21
CA LYS A 936 30.35 -13.19 -33.10
C LYS A 936 31.70 -13.81 -32.68
N PHE A 937 32.63 -13.08 -32.07
CA PHE A 937 34.04 -13.55 -32.01
C PHE A 937 34.78 -13.39 -30.66
N SER A 938 34.17 -12.92 -29.57
CA SER A 938 34.85 -12.90 -28.26
C SER A 938 35.02 -14.32 -27.68
N ARG A 939 36.29 -14.76 -27.61
CA ARG A 939 36.77 -15.93 -26.84
C ARG A 939 37.51 -15.54 -25.55
N GLY A 940 37.66 -14.25 -25.28
CA GLY A 940 38.40 -13.71 -24.13
C GLY A 940 37.57 -13.46 -22.85
N SER A 941 36.23 -13.46 -22.92
CA SER A 941 35.40 -13.24 -21.72
C SER A 941 35.02 -14.54 -21.01
N LEU A 942 35.15 -14.57 -19.68
CA LEU A 942 34.60 -15.62 -18.82
C LEU A 942 33.06 -15.69 -18.89
N ALA A 943 32.42 -14.62 -19.39
CA ALA A 943 30.98 -14.38 -19.44
C ALA A 943 30.16 -15.32 -20.38
N LYS A 944 30.78 -16.18 -21.21
CA LYS A 944 30.06 -17.22 -21.98
C LYS A 944 30.09 -18.61 -21.34
N ARG A 945 30.06 -18.68 -20.00
CA ARG A 945 29.63 -19.89 -19.28
C ARG A 945 28.10 -19.89 -19.18
N SER A 946 27.44 -20.89 -19.76
CA SER A 946 26.12 -21.27 -19.24
C SER A 946 26.31 -21.71 -17.79
N PHE A 947 25.50 -21.18 -16.88
CA PHE A 947 25.54 -21.42 -15.42
C PHE A 947 25.65 -22.91 -15.02
N ARG A 948 25.34 -23.83 -15.94
CA ARG A 948 25.46 -25.29 -15.83
C ARG A 948 26.88 -25.82 -15.54
N TYR A 949 27.95 -25.10 -15.87
CA TYR A 949 29.32 -25.60 -15.73
C TYR A 949 30.10 -25.07 -14.52
N LEU A 950 29.64 -24.00 -13.87
CA LEU A 950 30.26 -23.44 -12.66
C LEU A 950 29.96 -24.24 -11.37
N VAL A 951 28.98 -25.16 -11.41
CA VAL A 951 28.46 -25.85 -10.21
C VAL A 951 28.29 -27.37 -10.40
N LYS A 952 29.18 -28.04 -11.14
CA LYS A 952 29.24 -29.52 -11.02
C LYS A 952 30.17 -29.91 -9.86
N PRO A 953 29.69 -30.69 -8.86
CA PRO A 953 30.61 -31.50 -8.08
C PRO A 953 31.27 -32.48 -9.07
N LYS A 954 32.60 -32.57 -9.08
CA LYS A 954 33.27 -33.70 -9.73
C LYS A 954 32.73 -34.96 -9.06
N PRO A 955 32.10 -35.90 -9.79
CA PRO A 955 31.98 -37.25 -9.27
C PRO A 955 33.42 -37.74 -9.09
N PHE A 956 33.79 -38.11 -7.87
CA PHE A 956 34.92 -39.00 -7.68
C PHE A 956 34.65 -40.24 -8.53
N THR A 957 35.42 -40.42 -9.60
CA THR A 957 35.61 -41.75 -10.16
C THR A 957 36.71 -42.36 -9.32
N VAL A 958 36.32 -43.31 -8.48
CA VAL A 958 37.25 -44.19 -7.80
C VAL A 958 37.92 -45.02 -8.89
N SER A 959 39.25 -44.92 -8.98
CA SER A 959 40.12 -46.04 -9.34
C SER A 959 41.08 -46.27 -8.19
#